data_AF-F7D286-F1
#
_entry.id   AF-F7D286-F1
#
_cell.length_a   1.000
_cell.length_b   1.000
_cell.length_c   1.000
_cell.angle_alpha   90.00
_cell.angle_beta   90.00
_cell.angle_gamma   90.00
#
_symmetry.space_group_name_H-M   'P 1'
#
loop_
_entity.id
_entity.type
_entity.pdbx_description
1 polymer ?
#
loop_
_entity_poly.entity_id
_entity_poly.type
_entity_poly.pdbx_seq_one_letter_code
_entity_poly.pdbx_strand_id
1 'polypeptide(L)'
;MERCACPAALLLLSLVLMGAMAFDVEIKDDKNATCIYAKLSVNVTVQYETNTSSTKNVTFSVPSEVTTNGSSCGSNGKAPILVINFGNGHSWSLNFTRNDSMYSGGALIFTYNTNDSTLFPDALKEGLISSTAAFLGPIPLNSTYKCISSEVVVSENVTQIISDVKLEAFMQNGTLGKEVSCDADKPSPTPTTNPSTTASTTTPTPTSKPLDNPTTGNYSVSDVNGTCLLASMGLQINTSLLSEGKNIWTAFNIDPTAMSKNGTCSNQTGTLILTDNSTVIEFTLALKNKNHFYLKEVNVALINGSASSTRQNQNLSAWEASVGSSYMCHKEQQIKVSEDLVINSFDVRVQLFGVKNETFATGSFNKRRRNSIFVTVTLLIVSSLIFTLGLAATTRTENVTVGGYYPGVILGFGSILGIIGSNLIENKRQMLVASIVFISFGVIAAFCCAIVDGVFAARHLDLRPLYAGKCRYFSTTHNDHTTEVTCQQPMRSPCALKIRSNTCYCCDLYNCGRIGNSGLYYEYIDVKSCQDVVHLYHLLWSVTILNIVGLFLGIITAAVLGGFKDMNPALPTISCIAETPRPTVQYNTRPPVPSYNTYYHSTPHLPPYTAYDLQHSSVFPASTPSGLSDDPNAQASSFMWPANAPPRYSPPYFPPDEKPPPYTP
;
A
#
# COMPACT_ATOMS: atom_id res chain seq x y z
N MET A 1 32.15 32.83 -11.93
CA MET A 1 30.79 32.53 -11.47
C MET A 1 30.76 31.09 -11.03
N GLU A 2 31.01 30.88 -9.74
CA GLU A 2 30.91 29.58 -9.09
C GLU A 2 29.46 29.30 -8.69
N ARG A 3 29.05 28.05 -8.96
CA ARG A 3 28.06 27.23 -8.23
C ARG A 3 26.61 27.74 -8.13
N CYS A 4 25.72 26.95 -8.73
CA CYS A 4 24.49 26.47 -8.08
C CYS A 4 24.11 25.07 -8.62
N ALA A 5 25.07 24.13 -8.60
CA ALA A 5 24.72 22.71 -8.61
C ALA A 5 24.22 22.39 -7.20
N CYS A 6 22.92 22.20 -7.05
CA CYS A 6 22.24 21.94 -5.79
C CYS A 6 22.84 20.69 -5.10
N PRO A 7 23.56 20.81 -3.97
CA PRO A 7 24.17 19.66 -3.29
C PRO A 7 23.13 18.75 -2.60
N ALA A 8 21.85 19.14 -2.58
CA ALA A 8 20.76 18.33 -2.05
C ALA A 8 20.49 17.06 -2.89
N ALA A 9 20.82 17.05 -4.18
CA ALA A 9 20.62 15.88 -5.04
C ALA A 9 21.63 14.75 -4.78
N LEU A 10 22.84 15.08 -4.30
CA LEU A 10 23.88 14.09 -3.96
C LEU A 10 23.68 13.50 -2.56
N LEU A 11 23.10 14.26 -1.62
CA LEU A 11 22.73 13.79 -0.29
C LEU A 11 21.45 12.92 -0.27
N LEU A 12 20.60 13.05 -1.29
CA LEU A 12 19.44 12.16 -1.47
C LEU A 12 19.79 10.88 -2.26
N LEU A 13 20.90 10.87 -3.02
CA LEU A 13 21.41 9.64 -3.63
C LEU A 13 22.01 8.65 -2.60
N SER A 14 22.46 9.14 -1.44
CA SER A 14 22.93 8.26 -0.36
C SER A 14 21.80 7.72 0.54
N LEU A 15 20.60 8.31 0.52
CA LEU A 15 19.46 7.80 1.31
C LEU A 15 18.53 6.82 0.57
N VAL A 16 18.73 6.60 -0.74
CA VAL A 16 17.96 5.60 -1.53
C VAL A 16 18.73 4.28 -1.69
N LEU A 17 19.92 4.16 -1.08
CA LEU A 17 20.60 2.88 -0.85
C LEU A 17 20.42 2.40 0.60
N MET A 18 19.22 2.50 1.17
CA MET A 18 18.83 1.48 2.14
C MET A 18 18.44 0.25 1.32
N GLY A 19 19.45 -0.54 0.94
CA GLY A 19 19.20 -1.96 0.68
C GLY A 19 18.41 -2.52 1.86
N ALA A 20 17.47 -3.43 1.60
CA ALA A 20 16.85 -4.18 2.68
C ALA A 20 17.98 -4.70 3.58
N MET A 21 18.00 -4.26 4.84
CA MET A 21 19.06 -4.65 5.76
C MET A 21 18.86 -6.12 6.09
N ALA A 22 19.52 -6.99 5.32
CA ALA A 22 19.60 -8.40 5.61
C ALA A 22 20.68 -8.61 6.66
N PHE A 23 20.38 -9.35 7.73
CA PHE A 23 21.43 -9.89 8.57
C PHE A 23 22.05 -11.11 7.87
N ASP A 24 23.34 -11.36 8.11
CA ASP A 24 24.12 -12.45 7.52
C ASP A 24 24.92 -13.10 8.64
N VAL A 25 24.52 -14.30 9.05
CA VAL A 25 25.04 -14.96 10.25
C VAL A 25 25.39 -16.42 10.01
N GLU A 26 26.43 -16.86 10.70
CA GLU A 26 26.88 -18.25 10.76
C GLU A 26 26.90 -18.72 12.21
N ILE A 27 26.21 -19.82 12.49
CA ILE A 27 26.27 -20.49 13.80
C ILE A 27 27.23 -21.65 13.68
N LYS A 28 28.21 -21.68 14.58
CA LYS A 28 29.28 -22.68 14.61
C LYS A 28 29.16 -23.59 15.81
N ASP A 29 29.57 -24.84 15.64
CA ASP A 29 29.65 -25.82 16.72
C ASP A 29 30.95 -25.64 17.54
N ASP A 30 31.12 -26.46 18.57
CA ASP A 30 32.32 -26.45 19.42
C ASP A 30 33.61 -26.80 18.66
N LYS A 31 33.49 -27.37 17.46
CA LYS A 31 34.60 -27.70 16.55
C LYS A 31 34.83 -26.61 15.51
N ASN A 32 34.18 -25.44 15.66
CA ASN A 32 34.24 -24.30 14.77
C ASN A 32 33.71 -24.57 13.35
N ALA A 33 32.87 -25.61 13.19
CA ALA A 33 32.20 -25.93 11.94
C ALA A 33 30.82 -25.25 11.88
N THR A 34 30.52 -24.57 10.77
CA THR A 34 29.22 -23.93 10.56
C THR A 34 28.12 -24.98 10.42
N CYS A 35 27.11 -24.88 11.26
CA CYS A 35 25.97 -25.80 11.33
C CYS A 35 24.66 -25.15 10.84
N ILE A 36 24.56 -23.82 10.94
CA ILE A 36 23.45 -23.01 10.42
C ILE A 36 24.08 -21.81 9.70
N TYR A 37 23.67 -21.60 8.46
CA TYR A 37 23.92 -20.38 7.71
C TYR A 37 22.58 -19.69 7.46
N ALA A 38 22.48 -18.40 7.76
CA ALA A 38 21.26 -17.65 7.51
C ALA A 38 21.56 -16.22 7.07
N LYS A 39 21.03 -15.87 5.90
CA LYS A 39 20.97 -14.51 5.39
C LYS A 39 19.56 -14.20 4.95
N LEU A 40 18.91 -13.23 5.59
CA LEU A 40 17.54 -12.84 5.23
C LEU A 40 17.21 -11.43 5.71
N SER A 41 16.26 -10.81 5.01
CA SER A 41 15.65 -9.53 5.37
C SER A 41 14.34 -9.78 6.11
N VAL A 42 14.14 -9.13 7.26
CA VAL A 42 12.90 -9.26 8.04
C VAL A 42 12.37 -7.88 8.37
N ASN A 43 11.13 -7.59 7.96
CA ASN A 43 10.41 -6.39 8.32
C ASN A 43 9.20 -6.74 9.19
N VAL A 44 9.11 -6.15 10.37
CA VAL A 44 8.12 -6.50 11.39
C VAL A 44 7.18 -5.33 11.61
N THR A 45 5.89 -5.62 11.63
CA THR A 45 4.83 -4.69 12.05
C THR A 45 4.15 -5.26 13.30
N VAL A 46 4.14 -4.50 14.38
CA VAL A 46 3.51 -4.86 15.65
C VAL A 46 2.36 -3.91 15.94
N GLN A 47 1.18 -4.48 16.20
CA GLN A 47 0.04 -3.75 16.74
C GLN A 47 0.03 -3.85 18.27
N TYR A 48 0.11 -2.72 18.96
CA TYR A 48 0.12 -2.67 20.42
C TYR A 48 -0.90 -1.67 20.95
N GLU A 49 -1.38 -1.92 22.16
CA GLU A 49 -2.33 -1.06 22.87
C GLU A 49 -1.58 -0.03 23.71
N THR A 50 -2.10 1.19 23.77
CA THR A 50 -1.51 2.28 24.54
C THR A 50 -2.26 2.57 25.83
N ASN A 51 -1.63 3.30 26.75
CA ASN A 51 -2.23 3.80 27.99
C ASN A 51 -3.54 4.62 27.79
N THR A 52 -3.84 5.03 26.57
CA THR A 52 -5.07 5.74 26.19
C THR A 52 -6.18 4.81 25.68
N SER A 53 -6.04 3.49 25.78
CA SER A 53 -6.94 2.46 25.21
C SER A 53 -7.10 2.52 23.67
N SER A 54 -6.13 3.12 22.98
CA SER A 54 -6.05 3.14 21.51
C SER A 54 -4.99 2.16 21.02
N THR A 55 -5.23 1.53 19.86
CA THR A 55 -4.28 0.63 19.20
C THR A 55 -3.39 1.42 18.23
N LYS A 56 -2.07 1.22 18.31
CA LYS A 56 -1.07 1.79 17.41
C LYS A 56 -0.31 0.67 16.70
N ASN A 57 0.15 0.96 15.49
CA ASN A 57 1.01 0.06 14.74
C ASN A 57 2.40 0.68 14.61
N VAL A 58 3.44 -0.09 14.89
CA VAL A 58 4.83 0.27 14.61
C VAL A 58 5.40 -0.71 13.60
N THR A 59 6.15 -0.20 12.62
CA THR A 59 6.85 -1.01 11.61
C THR A 59 8.33 -0.70 11.66
N PHE A 60 9.16 -1.74 11.72
CA PHE A 60 10.62 -1.63 11.74
C PHE A 60 11.27 -2.86 11.10
N SER A 61 12.45 -2.66 10.51
CA SER A 61 13.25 -3.74 9.95
C SER A 61 14.27 -4.24 10.96
N VAL A 62 14.54 -5.55 10.94
CA VAL A 62 15.68 -6.12 11.67
C VAL A 62 16.97 -5.54 11.07
N PRO A 63 17.88 -4.98 11.89
CA PRO A 63 19.12 -4.38 11.38
C PRO A 63 20.08 -5.45 10.86
N SER A 64 21.09 -5.04 10.08
CA SER A 64 22.15 -5.96 9.63
C SER A 64 23.11 -6.36 10.76
N GLU A 65 23.30 -5.48 11.74
CA GLU A 65 24.11 -5.74 12.94
C GLU A 65 23.25 -6.42 14.02
N VAL A 66 23.51 -7.70 14.25
CA VAL A 66 22.74 -8.53 15.18
C VAL A 66 23.66 -9.43 16.03
N THR A 67 23.16 -9.88 17.17
CA THR A 67 23.87 -10.84 18.03
C THR A 67 23.19 -12.20 18.00
N THR A 68 23.95 -13.29 18.00
CA THR A 68 23.44 -14.66 17.86
C THR A 68 23.31 -15.41 19.20
N ASN A 69 23.34 -14.69 20.32
CA ASN A 69 23.26 -15.25 21.67
C ASN A 69 21.97 -16.09 21.83
N GLY A 70 22.12 -17.36 22.23
CA GLY A 70 21.02 -18.32 22.33
C GLY A 70 20.86 -19.23 21.11
N SER A 71 21.56 -18.96 20.01
CA SER A 71 21.65 -19.90 18.88
C SER A 71 22.44 -21.15 19.28
N SER A 72 22.08 -22.30 18.70
CA SER A 72 22.77 -23.56 18.94
C SER A 72 22.68 -24.49 17.72
N CYS A 73 23.75 -25.24 17.48
CA CYS A 73 23.80 -26.30 16.48
C CYS A 73 22.99 -27.56 16.84
N GLY A 74 22.40 -27.61 18.04
CA GLY A 74 21.76 -28.82 18.55
C GLY A 74 22.79 -29.90 18.95
N SER A 75 22.34 -30.91 19.69
CA SER A 75 23.16 -32.05 20.13
C SER A 75 22.25 -33.25 20.40
N ASN A 76 22.70 -34.49 20.13
CA ASN A 76 22.00 -35.77 20.36
C ASN A 76 20.58 -35.69 20.96
N GLY A 77 19.59 -35.38 20.11
CA GLY A 77 18.16 -35.31 20.47
C GLY A 77 17.55 -33.89 20.57
N LYS A 78 18.37 -32.83 20.62
CA LYS A 78 17.93 -31.43 20.55
C LYS A 78 18.18 -30.87 19.15
N ALA A 79 17.15 -30.32 18.53
CA ALA A 79 17.28 -29.72 17.22
C ALA A 79 17.99 -28.35 17.29
N PRO A 80 18.68 -27.93 16.21
CA PRO A 80 19.31 -26.62 16.11
C PRO A 80 18.29 -25.50 16.24
N ILE A 81 18.73 -24.37 16.78
CA ILE A 81 17.95 -23.14 16.92
C ILE A 81 18.78 -21.96 16.45
N LEU A 82 18.18 -21.11 15.63
CA LEU A 82 18.72 -19.81 15.29
C LEU A 82 18.04 -18.76 16.16
N VAL A 83 18.81 -17.95 16.88
CA VAL A 83 18.33 -16.83 17.69
C VAL A 83 19.12 -15.59 17.34
N ILE A 84 18.41 -14.53 16.97
CA ILE A 84 18.94 -13.24 16.56
C ILE A 84 18.39 -12.19 17.52
N ASN A 85 19.27 -11.50 18.24
CA ASN A 85 18.88 -10.43 19.16
C ASN A 85 19.38 -9.09 18.61
N PHE A 86 18.52 -8.08 18.71
CA PHE A 86 18.74 -6.76 18.15
C PHE A 86 18.00 -5.67 18.94
N GLY A 87 18.46 -4.43 18.79
CA GLY A 87 17.87 -3.27 19.47
C GLY A 87 17.82 -3.42 21.00
N ASN A 88 16.83 -2.80 21.63
CA ASN A 88 16.67 -2.76 23.08
C ASN A 88 15.92 -4.00 23.63
N GLY A 89 16.39 -5.20 23.27
CA GLY A 89 15.87 -6.47 23.80
C GLY A 89 14.81 -7.15 22.94
N HIS A 90 14.83 -6.94 21.62
CA HIS A 90 14.02 -7.70 20.67
C HIS A 90 14.79 -8.93 20.20
N SER A 91 14.08 -10.02 19.92
CA SER A 91 14.67 -11.24 19.38
C SER A 91 13.80 -11.90 18.32
N TRP A 92 14.45 -12.49 17.33
CA TRP A 92 13.85 -13.29 16.28
C TRP A 92 14.51 -14.65 16.29
N SER A 93 13.71 -15.72 16.39
CA SER A 93 14.25 -17.07 16.50
C SER A 93 13.49 -18.08 15.68
N LEU A 94 14.22 -19.03 15.11
CA LEU A 94 13.68 -20.11 14.30
C LEU A 94 14.22 -21.44 14.81
N ASN A 95 13.30 -22.28 15.28
CA ASN A 95 13.58 -23.67 15.61
C ASN A 95 13.60 -24.49 14.33
N PHE A 96 14.56 -25.38 14.19
CA PHE A 96 14.58 -26.32 13.07
C PHE A 96 14.08 -27.70 13.50
N THR A 97 13.45 -28.41 12.59
CA THR A 97 13.10 -29.82 12.74
C THR A 97 13.64 -30.60 11.56
N ARG A 98 13.93 -31.89 11.75
CA ARG A 98 14.50 -32.75 10.70
C ARG A 98 13.87 -34.14 10.75
N ASN A 99 13.64 -34.71 9.58
CA ASN A 99 13.37 -36.13 9.37
C ASN A 99 14.53 -36.78 8.60
N ASP A 100 14.39 -38.03 8.13
CA ASP A 100 15.49 -38.77 7.51
C ASP A 100 16.05 -38.13 6.23
N SER A 101 15.30 -37.26 5.55
CA SER A 101 15.68 -36.69 4.24
C SER A 101 15.53 -35.18 4.10
N MET A 102 14.81 -34.52 5.00
CA MET A 102 14.44 -33.11 4.94
C MET A 102 14.55 -32.42 6.29
N TYR A 103 14.77 -31.11 6.26
CA TYR A 103 14.63 -30.21 7.40
C TYR A 103 13.55 -29.15 7.11
N SER A 104 12.96 -28.59 8.16
CA SER A 104 11.95 -27.53 8.07
C SER A 104 12.05 -26.60 9.28
N GLY A 105 11.38 -25.45 9.20
CA GLY A 105 11.15 -24.64 10.39
C GLY A 105 10.08 -25.30 11.26
N GLY A 106 10.40 -25.53 12.53
CA GLY A 106 9.47 -26.05 13.52
C GLY A 106 8.57 -24.95 14.10
N ALA A 107 9.18 -23.86 14.54
CA ALA A 107 8.47 -22.69 15.07
C ALA A 107 9.31 -21.44 14.89
N LEU A 108 8.69 -20.39 14.33
CA LEU A 108 9.23 -19.05 14.30
C LEU A 108 8.70 -18.28 15.52
N ILE A 109 9.59 -17.82 16.39
CA ILE A 109 9.24 -17.06 17.59
C ILE A 109 9.87 -15.69 17.49
N PHE A 110 9.02 -14.66 17.45
CA PHE A 110 9.42 -13.26 17.52
C PHE A 110 9.07 -12.69 18.89
N THR A 111 10.06 -12.15 19.59
CA THR A 111 9.89 -11.54 20.91
C THR A 111 10.25 -10.06 20.83
N TYR A 112 9.34 -9.20 21.27
CA TYR A 112 9.56 -7.75 21.31
C TYR A 112 9.42 -7.22 22.73
N ASN A 113 10.25 -6.24 23.05
CA ASN A 113 10.26 -5.56 24.34
C ASN A 113 9.46 -4.26 24.26
N THR A 114 8.26 -4.23 24.86
CA THR A 114 7.43 -3.02 24.88
C THR A 114 7.97 -1.92 25.79
N ASN A 115 8.99 -2.20 26.62
CA ASN A 115 9.71 -1.17 27.38
C ASN A 115 10.65 -0.34 26.51
N ASP A 116 10.85 -0.72 25.24
CA ASP A 116 11.57 0.08 24.27
C ASP A 116 10.73 1.29 23.82
N SER A 117 10.79 2.37 24.61
CA SER A 117 10.06 3.62 24.34
C SER A 117 10.34 4.26 22.97
N THR A 118 11.41 3.85 22.27
CA THR A 118 11.71 4.33 20.92
C THR A 118 10.80 3.71 19.86
N LEU A 119 10.38 2.46 20.05
CA LEU A 119 9.49 1.73 19.14
C LEU A 119 8.06 1.63 19.69
N PHE A 120 7.90 1.58 21.01
CA PHE A 120 6.64 1.36 21.71
C PHE A 120 6.32 2.47 22.72
N PRO A 121 6.18 3.75 22.28
CA PRO A 121 5.78 4.82 23.17
C PRO A 121 4.37 4.60 23.73
N ASP A 122 4.21 4.85 25.04
CA ASP A 122 2.95 4.75 25.77
C ASP A 122 2.30 3.34 25.78
N ALA A 123 3.08 2.26 25.61
CA ALA A 123 2.56 0.90 25.62
C ALA A 123 1.85 0.55 26.95
N LEU A 124 0.65 -0.02 26.86
CA LEU A 124 -0.17 -0.40 28.02
C LEU A 124 0.40 -1.60 28.78
N LYS A 125 0.95 -2.56 28.05
CA LYS A 125 1.59 -3.75 28.60
C LYS A 125 3.10 -3.55 28.53
N GLU A 126 3.76 -3.59 29.68
CA GLU A 126 5.21 -3.48 29.81
C GLU A 126 5.86 -4.88 29.91
N GLY A 127 6.97 -5.08 29.22
CA GLY A 127 7.76 -6.32 29.25
C GLY A 127 8.01 -6.98 27.89
N LEU A 128 8.46 -8.23 27.93
CA LEU A 128 8.72 -9.02 26.72
C LEU A 128 7.45 -9.79 26.31
N ILE A 129 7.07 -9.64 25.05
CA ILE A 129 5.91 -10.32 24.44
C ILE A 129 6.39 -11.15 23.26
N SER A 130 5.98 -12.41 23.20
CA SER A 130 6.38 -13.34 22.13
C SER A 130 5.19 -13.76 21.26
N SER A 131 5.39 -13.77 19.95
CA SER A 131 4.45 -14.30 18.95
C SER A 131 5.06 -15.51 18.25
N THR A 132 4.28 -16.57 18.08
CA THR A 132 4.73 -17.83 17.43
C THR A 132 4.03 -18.02 16.09
N ALA A 133 4.78 -18.35 15.05
CA ALA A 133 4.29 -18.59 13.70
C ALA A 133 4.98 -19.80 13.04
N ALA A 134 4.48 -20.20 11.88
CA ALA A 134 5.15 -21.15 11.00
C ALA A 134 5.89 -20.38 9.89
N PHE A 135 7.12 -20.77 9.62
CA PHE A 135 7.95 -20.25 8.53
C PHE A 135 8.92 -21.36 8.13
N LEU A 136 9.29 -21.40 6.85
CA LEU A 136 10.19 -22.39 6.25
C LEU A 136 9.58 -23.80 6.12
N GLY A 137 9.11 -24.12 4.92
CA GLY A 137 8.62 -25.45 4.56
C GLY A 137 9.70 -26.54 4.51
N PRO A 138 9.34 -27.78 4.14
CA PRO A 138 10.27 -28.89 4.07
C PRO A 138 11.29 -28.72 2.92
N ILE A 139 12.57 -28.81 3.26
CA ILE A 139 13.72 -28.66 2.35
C ILE A 139 14.60 -29.90 2.46
N PRO A 140 15.10 -30.47 1.35
CA PRO A 140 16.02 -31.60 1.39
C PRO A 140 17.27 -31.29 2.23
N LEU A 141 17.79 -32.28 2.96
CA LEU A 141 19.06 -32.16 3.65
C LEU A 141 20.21 -31.87 2.66
N ASN A 142 21.27 -31.24 3.16
CA ASN A 142 22.43 -30.79 2.35
C ASN A 142 22.02 -29.86 1.20
N SER A 143 21.00 -29.03 1.42
CA SER A 143 20.50 -28.08 0.44
C SER A 143 20.25 -26.72 1.09
N THR A 144 20.66 -25.67 0.39
CA THR A 144 20.42 -24.28 0.79
C THR A 144 19.08 -23.82 0.24
N TYR A 145 18.17 -23.38 1.10
CA TYR A 145 16.94 -22.74 0.68
C TYR A 145 17.21 -21.31 0.23
N LYS A 146 16.68 -20.95 -0.95
CA LYS A 146 16.82 -19.62 -1.54
C LYS A 146 15.45 -19.09 -1.94
N CYS A 147 15.09 -17.91 -1.43
CA CYS A 147 13.85 -17.23 -1.81
C CYS A 147 14.04 -15.71 -1.79
N ILE A 148 14.06 -15.13 -2.97
CA ILE A 148 14.12 -13.69 -3.24
C ILE A 148 12.73 -13.06 -3.00
N SER A 149 11.66 -13.77 -3.42
CA SER A 149 10.29 -13.33 -3.19
C SER A 149 9.96 -13.15 -1.70
N SER A 150 9.12 -12.17 -1.40
CA SER A 150 8.68 -11.88 -0.04
C SER A 150 7.59 -12.85 0.43
N GLU A 151 7.79 -13.44 1.60
CA GLU A 151 6.80 -14.25 2.32
C GLU A 151 6.21 -13.45 3.49
N VAL A 152 4.89 -13.49 3.66
CA VAL A 152 4.20 -12.77 4.74
C VAL A 152 3.76 -13.77 5.80
N VAL A 153 4.26 -13.60 7.01
CA VAL A 153 3.98 -14.45 8.17
C VAL A 153 3.22 -13.63 9.20
N VAL A 154 1.99 -14.05 9.51
CA VAL A 154 1.11 -13.33 10.46
C VAL A 154 0.90 -14.20 11.71
N SER A 155 1.07 -13.62 12.89
CA SER A 155 0.81 -14.26 14.18
C SER A 155 0.24 -13.24 15.17
N GLU A 156 -1.00 -13.45 15.59
CA GLU A 156 -1.73 -12.56 16.50
C GLU A 156 -1.65 -11.08 16.06
N ASN A 157 -0.93 -10.25 16.83
CA ASN A 157 -0.77 -8.81 16.60
C ASN A 157 0.52 -8.45 15.83
N VAL A 158 1.25 -9.45 15.34
CA VAL A 158 2.53 -9.29 14.65
C VAL A 158 2.42 -9.75 13.20
N THR A 159 2.80 -8.90 12.27
CA THR A 159 2.96 -9.23 10.84
C THR A 159 4.43 -9.11 10.47
N GLN A 160 5.00 -10.17 9.92
CA GLN A 160 6.40 -10.24 9.49
C GLN A 160 6.46 -10.43 7.98
N ILE A 161 7.32 -9.69 7.31
CA ILE A 161 7.62 -9.83 5.88
C ILE A 161 9.07 -10.29 5.79
N ILE A 162 9.28 -11.51 5.30
CA ILE A 162 10.59 -12.13 5.18
C ILE A 162 10.96 -12.20 3.69
N SER A 163 12.13 -11.73 3.30
CA SER A 163 12.60 -11.75 1.91
C SER A 163 14.10 -11.98 1.82
N ASP A 164 14.60 -12.19 0.59
CA ASP A 164 16.02 -12.36 0.30
C ASP A 164 16.67 -13.47 1.13
N VAL A 165 15.92 -14.56 1.33
CA VAL A 165 16.30 -15.69 2.17
C VAL A 165 17.35 -16.52 1.47
N LYS A 166 18.45 -16.76 2.17
CA LYS A 166 19.43 -17.81 1.91
C LYS A 166 19.71 -18.50 3.23
N LEU A 167 19.17 -19.70 3.40
CA LEU A 167 19.18 -20.38 4.69
C LEU A 167 19.51 -21.86 4.51
N GLU A 168 20.40 -22.37 5.36
CA GLU A 168 20.66 -23.79 5.49
C GLU A 168 20.88 -24.15 6.96
N ALA A 169 20.24 -25.23 7.41
CA ALA A 169 20.42 -25.79 8.74
C ALA A 169 20.95 -27.23 8.63
N PHE A 170 21.50 -27.75 9.73
CA PHE A 170 22.10 -29.09 9.82
C PHE A 170 23.28 -29.30 8.86
N MET A 171 24.07 -28.26 8.61
CA MET A 171 25.25 -28.34 7.74
C MET A 171 26.30 -29.29 8.32
N GLN A 172 26.77 -30.25 7.52
CA GLN A 172 27.71 -31.28 7.97
C GLN A 172 29.18 -30.95 7.68
N ASN A 173 29.46 -30.21 6.60
CA ASN A 173 30.82 -29.96 6.10
C ASN A 173 31.22 -28.47 6.10
N GLY A 174 30.43 -27.60 6.75
CA GLY A 174 30.66 -26.16 6.78
C GLY A 174 30.54 -25.45 5.42
N THR A 175 30.18 -26.17 4.36
CA THR A 175 29.94 -25.64 3.01
C THR A 175 28.45 -25.69 2.69
N LEU A 176 27.96 -24.67 1.97
CA LEU A 176 26.59 -24.61 1.50
C LEU A 176 26.27 -25.75 0.53
N GLY A 177 25.13 -26.39 0.74
CA GLY A 177 24.59 -27.45 -0.06
C GLY A 177 24.02 -26.99 -1.40
N LYS A 178 23.28 -27.88 -2.06
CA LYS A 178 22.64 -27.56 -3.34
C LYS A 178 21.57 -26.48 -3.16
N GLU A 179 21.56 -25.43 -3.97
CA GLU A 179 20.51 -24.41 -3.90
C GLU A 179 19.14 -24.97 -4.34
N VAL A 180 18.12 -24.75 -3.51
CA VAL A 180 16.72 -25.07 -3.76
C VAL A 180 15.92 -23.77 -3.71
N SER A 181 15.36 -23.38 -4.84
CA SER A 181 14.57 -22.16 -4.97
C SER A 181 13.14 -22.39 -4.49
N CYS A 182 12.54 -21.40 -3.82
CA CYS A 182 11.12 -21.41 -3.49
C CYS A 182 10.25 -21.36 -4.76
N ASP A 183 9.01 -21.86 -4.67
CA ASP A 183 8.08 -21.90 -5.80
C ASP A 183 7.74 -20.51 -6.35
N ALA A 184 7.75 -19.48 -5.50
CA ALA A 184 7.50 -18.10 -5.89
C ALA A 184 8.55 -17.53 -6.85
N ASP A 185 9.78 -18.04 -6.78
CA ASP A 185 10.90 -17.62 -7.65
C ASP A 185 11.07 -18.51 -8.89
N LYS A 186 10.35 -19.63 -8.93
CA LYS A 186 10.45 -20.55 -10.07
C LYS A 186 9.77 -19.91 -11.28
N PRO A 187 10.42 -19.87 -12.45
CA PRO A 187 9.77 -19.41 -13.67
C PRO A 187 8.55 -20.28 -13.95
N SER A 188 7.38 -19.63 -14.08
CA SER A 188 6.14 -20.29 -14.47
C SER A 188 6.35 -20.99 -15.82
N PRO A 189 6.07 -22.29 -15.96
CA PRO A 189 6.20 -22.98 -17.23
C PRO A 189 5.22 -22.39 -18.25
N THR A 190 5.76 -22.00 -19.40
CA THR A 190 5.02 -21.53 -20.57
C THR A 190 4.06 -22.62 -21.07
N PRO A 191 2.81 -22.31 -21.44
CA PRO A 191 1.90 -23.29 -22.02
C PRO A 191 2.30 -23.55 -23.48
N THR A 192 2.86 -24.73 -23.76
CA THR A 192 3.10 -25.18 -25.13
C THR A 192 2.11 -26.29 -25.49
N THR A 193 1.39 -26.05 -26.59
CA THR A 193 0.33 -26.86 -27.19
C THR A 193 0.84 -28.10 -27.96
N ASN A 194 0.30 -29.28 -27.61
CA ASN A 194 0.08 -30.53 -28.39
C ASN A 194 1.27 -31.34 -28.97
N PRO A 195 1.08 -32.64 -29.36
CA PRO A 195 0.00 -33.60 -29.12
C PRO A 195 0.44 -34.98 -28.53
N SER A 196 -0.58 -35.76 -28.15
CA SER A 196 -0.63 -37.15 -27.65
C SER A 196 0.29 -38.19 -28.32
N THR A 197 0.95 -39.02 -27.50
CA THR A 197 1.26 -40.44 -27.79
C THR A 197 1.26 -41.31 -26.54
N THR A 198 0.82 -42.54 -26.72
CA THR A 198 0.24 -43.51 -25.78
C THR A 198 1.25 -44.38 -25.00
N ALA A 199 0.89 -44.69 -23.73
CA ALA A 199 1.27 -45.82 -22.85
C ALA A 199 2.78 -46.06 -22.51
N SER A 200 3.17 -46.31 -21.26
CA SER A 200 2.71 -47.43 -20.43
C SER A 200 3.11 -47.31 -18.94
N THR A 201 2.24 -47.92 -18.13
CA THR A 201 2.20 -48.30 -16.71
C THR A 201 3.53 -48.59 -15.99
N THR A 202 3.71 -48.00 -14.79
CA THR A 202 4.10 -48.74 -13.56
C THR A 202 3.48 -48.08 -12.31
N THR A 203 2.69 -48.87 -11.59
CA THR A 203 2.12 -48.59 -10.26
C THR A 203 3.22 -48.65 -9.19
N PRO A 204 3.19 -47.75 -8.19
CA PRO A 204 2.99 -48.22 -6.82
C PRO A 204 1.92 -47.42 -6.04
N THR A 205 1.32 -48.13 -5.10
CA THR A 205 0.16 -47.87 -4.23
C THR A 205 0.39 -46.76 -3.18
N PRO A 206 -0.60 -46.34 -2.37
CA PRO A 206 -1.01 -44.94 -2.24
C PRO A 206 -0.58 -44.31 -0.90
N THR A 207 0.00 -43.11 -0.96
CA THR A 207 0.10 -42.22 0.21
C THR A 207 -0.89 -41.09 0.01
N SER A 208 -1.79 -40.89 0.98
CA SER A 208 -2.93 -39.96 0.92
C SER A 208 -2.51 -38.55 0.51
N LYS A 209 -2.92 -38.17 -0.70
CA LYS A 209 -2.84 -36.81 -1.24
C LYS A 209 -3.64 -35.84 -0.34
N PRO A 210 -3.13 -34.63 -0.04
CA PRO A 210 -3.97 -33.53 0.42
C PRO A 210 -5.11 -33.36 -0.59
N LEU A 211 -6.35 -33.27 -0.14
CA LEU A 211 -7.51 -33.11 -1.02
C LEU A 211 -7.28 -31.91 -1.95
N ASP A 212 -7.30 -32.12 -3.27
CA ASP A 212 -7.10 -31.05 -4.25
C ASP A 212 -8.14 -29.93 -4.06
N ASN A 213 -7.85 -28.71 -4.50
CA ASN A 213 -8.84 -27.63 -4.50
C ASN A 213 -10.07 -28.01 -5.35
N PRO A 214 -11.29 -27.64 -4.93
CA PRO A 214 -12.50 -28.00 -5.65
C PRO A 214 -12.58 -27.30 -7.01
N THR A 215 -13.11 -28.00 -8.01
CA THR A 215 -13.32 -27.47 -9.36
C THR A 215 -14.37 -26.35 -9.35
N THR A 216 -14.07 -25.22 -10.01
CA THR A 216 -14.99 -24.08 -10.11
C THR A 216 -16.18 -24.40 -11.02
N GLY A 217 -17.40 -24.31 -10.48
CA GLY A 217 -18.65 -24.44 -11.23
C GLY A 217 -19.18 -23.10 -11.71
N ASN A 218 -19.92 -23.09 -12.83
CA ASN A 218 -20.58 -21.91 -13.37
C ASN A 218 -22.10 -22.08 -13.29
N TYR A 219 -22.74 -21.19 -12.55
CA TYR A 219 -24.16 -21.24 -12.23
C TYR A 219 -24.85 -19.96 -12.70
N SER A 220 -26.01 -20.14 -13.31
CA SER A 220 -26.87 -19.06 -13.78
C SER A 220 -28.30 -19.34 -13.36
N VAL A 221 -28.97 -18.32 -12.85
CA VAL A 221 -30.40 -18.33 -12.56
C VAL A 221 -31.03 -17.27 -13.44
N SER A 222 -32.00 -17.69 -14.23
CA SER A 222 -32.74 -16.83 -15.14
C SER A 222 -34.22 -16.85 -14.77
N ASP A 223 -34.84 -15.69 -14.85
CA ASP A 223 -36.27 -15.50 -14.69
C ASP A 223 -36.90 -15.05 -16.03
N VAL A 224 -38.20 -14.80 -16.08
CA VAL A 224 -38.94 -14.37 -17.29
C VAL A 224 -38.34 -13.10 -17.92
N ASN A 225 -37.66 -12.27 -17.11
CA ASN A 225 -37.02 -11.01 -17.53
C ASN A 225 -35.52 -11.15 -17.86
N GLY A 226 -34.99 -12.37 -17.94
CA GLY A 226 -33.59 -12.66 -18.25
C GLY A 226 -32.77 -13.14 -17.04
N THR A 227 -31.45 -13.27 -17.22
CA THR A 227 -30.54 -13.71 -16.14
C THR A 227 -30.49 -12.71 -15.01
N CYS A 228 -30.83 -13.15 -13.82
CA CYS A 228 -30.92 -12.31 -12.62
C CYS A 228 -29.80 -12.59 -11.63
N LEU A 229 -29.21 -13.79 -11.66
CA LEU A 229 -28.07 -14.15 -10.81
C LEU A 229 -27.05 -14.95 -11.63
N LEU A 230 -25.80 -14.54 -11.54
CA LEU A 230 -24.64 -15.28 -12.05
C LEU A 230 -23.71 -15.60 -10.89
N ALA A 231 -23.25 -16.84 -10.80
CA ALA A 231 -22.27 -17.27 -9.83
C ALA A 231 -21.25 -18.21 -10.48
N SER A 232 -19.98 -18.06 -10.11
CA SER A 232 -18.89 -18.95 -10.47
C SER A 232 -18.09 -19.21 -9.21
N MET A 233 -18.01 -20.45 -8.74
CA MET A 233 -17.35 -20.78 -7.48
C MET A 233 -17.04 -22.27 -7.37
N GLY A 234 -15.91 -22.61 -6.75
CA GLY A 234 -15.59 -23.95 -6.26
C GLY A 234 -16.04 -24.09 -4.81
N LEU A 235 -16.64 -25.24 -4.46
CA LEU A 235 -17.21 -25.47 -3.13
C LEU A 235 -16.63 -26.74 -2.51
N GLN A 236 -16.26 -26.66 -1.24
CA GLN A 236 -15.85 -27.79 -0.41
C GLN A 236 -16.63 -27.72 0.91
N ILE A 237 -17.27 -28.82 1.28
CA ILE A 237 -18.04 -28.93 2.52
C ILE A 237 -17.16 -29.60 3.55
N ASN A 238 -17.03 -28.97 4.72
CA ASN A 238 -16.27 -29.48 5.85
C ASN A 238 -17.21 -29.69 7.05
N THR A 239 -17.36 -30.95 7.48
CA THR A 239 -18.28 -31.34 8.57
C THR A 239 -17.54 -31.96 9.73
N SER A 240 -17.93 -31.67 10.97
CA SER A 240 -17.39 -32.35 12.15
C SER A 240 -18.26 -33.53 12.56
N LEU A 241 -17.67 -34.71 12.71
CA LEU A 241 -18.30 -35.87 13.33
C LEU A 241 -17.67 -36.13 14.71
N LEU A 242 -18.52 -36.37 15.70
CA LEU A 242 -18.10 -36.80 17.03
C LEU A 242 -17.76 -38.29 16.98
N SER A 243 -16.47 -38.62 17.15
CA SER A 243 -16.00 -40.01 17.27
C SER A 243 -15.11 -40.12 18.51
N GLU A 244 -15.41 -41.06 19.41
CA GLU A 244 -14.64 -41.31 20.66
C GLU A 244 -14.35 -40.06 21.51
N GLY A 245 -15.27 -39.09 21.55
CA GLY A 245 -15.12 -37.86 22.34
C GLY A 245 -14.21 -36.78 21.74
N LYS A 246 -13.74 -36.96 20.49
CA LYS A 246 -12.98 -35.96 19.72
C LYS A 246 -13.74 -35.58 18.44
N ASN A 247 -13.78 -34.29 18.12
CA ASN A 247 -14.36 -33.80 16.86
C ASN A 247 -13.38 -34.10 15.71
N ILE A 248 -13.78 -34.93 14.75
CA ILE A 248 -13.04 -35.21 13.53
C ILE A 248 -13.70 -34.43 12.40
N TRP A 249 -12.97 -33.51 11.77
CA TRP A 249 -13.43 -32.74 10.62
C TRP A 249 -13.14 -33.51 9.34
N THR A 250 -14.18 -33.73 8.53
CA THR A 250 -14.11 -34.40 7.23
C THR A 250 -14.55 -33.44 6.15
N ALA A 251 -13.66 -33.18 5.18
CA ALA A 251 -13.94 -32.34 4.04
C ALA A 251 -14.19 -33.17 2.77
N PHE A 252 -15.15 -32.76 1.95
CA PHE A 252 -15.38 -33.31 0.62
C PHE A 252 -15.67 -32.18 -0.38
N ASN A 253 -15.13 -32.32 -1.58
CA ASN A 253 -15.32 -31.35 -2.66
C ASN A 253 -16.65 -31.59 -3.36
N ILE A 254 -17.31 -30.50 -3.74
CA ILE A 254 -18.50 -30.55 -4.59
C ILE A 254 -18.05 -30.59 -6.05
N ASP A 255 -18.52 -31.61 -6.78
CA ASP A 255 -18.35 -31.67 -8.23
C ASP A 255 -19.45 -30.84 -8.92
N PRO A 256 -19.11 -29.74 -9.60
CA PRO A 256 -20.10 -28.91 -10.26
C PRO A 256 -20.81 -29.59 -11.44
N THR A 257 -20.25 -30.67 -12.00
CA THR A 257 -20.86 -31.42 -13.11
C THR A 257 -21.92 -32.41 -12.66
N ALA A 258 -21.82 -32.90 -11.42
CA ALA A 258 -22.81 -33.79 -10.80
C ALA A 258 -24.00 -33.04 -10.18
N MET A 259 -23.83 -31.74 -9.90
CA MET A 259 -24.85 -30.90 -9.29
C MET A 259 -25.91 -30.41 -10.30
N SER A 260 -27.18 -30.62 -9.98
CA SER A 260 -28.30 -29.94 -10.62
C SER A 260 -28.43 -28.52 -10.08
N LYS A 261 -28.62 -27.54 -10.98
CA LYS A 261 -28.79 -26.13 -10.65
C LYS A 261 -30.26 -25.73 -10.76
N ASN A 262 -30.76 -25.08 -9.73
CA ASN A 262 -32.08 -24.45 -9.69
C ASN A 262 -31.98 -23.09 -8.98
N GLY A 263 -33.04 -22.29 -9.01
CA GLY A 263 -33.05 -21.01 -8.33
C GLY A 263 -34.23 -20.15 -8.70
N THR A 264 -34.45 -19.10 -7.93
CA THR A 264 -35.50 -18.12 -8.20
C THR A 264 -34.98 -16.72 -7.95
N CYS A 265 -35.53 -15.75 -8.67
CA CYS A 265 -35.25 -14.36 -8.42
C CYS A 265 -36.55 -13.63 -8.12
N SER A 266 -36.52 -12.81 -7.08
CA SER A 266 -37.54 -11.83 -6.79
C SER A 266 -37.04 -10.43 -7.18
N ASN A 267 -37.76 -9.39 -6.80
CA ASN A 267 -37.31 -8.01 -6.96
C ASN A 267 -36.18 -7.60 -6.00
N GLN A 268 -35.95 -8.36 -4.91
CA GLN A 268 -35.01 -7.99 -3.84
C GLN A 268 -34.06 -9.12 -3.45
N THR A 269 -34.34 -10.36 -3.86
CA THR A 269 -33.55 -11.54 -3.51
C THR A 269 -33.31 -12.41 -4.73
N GLY A 270 -32.19 -13.13 -4.73
CA GLY A 270 -31.93 -14.21 -5.69
C GLY A 270 -31.46 -15.44 -4.93
N THR A 271 -32.06 -16.59 -5.23
CA THR A 271 -31.73 -17.88 -4.65
C THR A 271 -31.04 -18.76 -5.69
N LEU A 272 -29.94 -19.38 -5.28
CA LEU A 272 -29.23 -20.40 -6.05
C LEU A 272 -29.25 -21.70 -5.26
N ILE A 273 -29.90 -22.72 -5.81
CA ILE A 273 -30.05 -24.04 -5.21
C ILE A 273 -29.22 -25.03 -6.04
N LEU A 274 -28.26 -25.68 -5.40
CA LEU A 274 -27.45 -26.74 -5.97
C LEU A 274 -27.87 -28.06 -5.32
N THR A 275 -28.22 -29.06 -6.12
CA THR A 275 -28.74 -30.34 -5.63
C THR A 275 -28.04 -31.50 -6.30
N ASP A 276 -27.52 -32.40 -5.49
CA ASP A 276 -27.06 -33.74 -5.86
C ASP A 276 -27.85 -34.80 -5.05
N ASN A 277 -27.67 -36.08 -5.37
CA ASN A 277 -28.26 -37.22 -4.68
C ASN A 277 -28.01 -37.23 -3.16
N SER A 278 -26.90 -36.62 -2.71
CA SER A 278 -26.46 -36.63 -1.31
C SER A 278 -26.55 -35.29 -0.59
N THR A 279 -26.60 -34.17 -1.33
CA THR A 279 -26.40 -32.83 -0.76
C THR A 279 -27.27 -31.79 -1.47
N VAL A 280 -27.93 -30.93 -0.69
CA VAL A 280 -28.63 -29.74 -1.18
C VAL A 280 -28.00 -28.50 -0.55
N ILE A 281 -27.59 -27.53 -1.36
CA ILE A 281 -26.99 -26.26 -0.92
C ILE A 281 -27.80 -25.12 -1.51
N GLU A 282 -28.35 -24.27 -0.65
CA GLU A 282 -29.13 -23.10 -1.04
C GLU A 282 -28.43 -21.82 -0.57
N PHE A 283 -28.04 -20.97 -1.52
CA PHE A 283 -27.50 -19.64 -1.28
C PHE A 283 -28.57 -18.59 -1.55
N THR A 284 -28.85 -17.73 -0.58
CA THR A 284 -29.79 -16.61 -0.73
C THR A 284 -29.05 -15.29 -0.66
N LEU A 285 -29.03 -14.55 -1.77
CA LEU A 285 -28.51 -13.19 -1.85
C LEU A 285 -29.65 -12.18 -1.77
N ALA A 286 -29.41 -11.05 -1.09
CA ALA A 286 -30.40 -10.00 -0.88
C ALA A 286 -29.83 -8.61 -1.16
N LEU A 287 -30.71 -7.67 -1.51
CA LEU A 287 -30.38 -6.26 -1.64
C LEU A 287 -30.27 -5.57 -0.26
N LYS A 288 -29.16 -4.85 -0.06
CA LYS A 288 -28.90 -3.93 1.05
C LYS A 288 -29.01 -2.50 0.53
N ASN A 289 -29.88 -1.68 1.13
CA ASN A 289 -30.03 -0.26 0.80
C ASN A 289 -30.29 0.05 -0.69
N LYS A 290 -30.98 -0.84 -1.42
CA LYS A 290 -31.33 -0.74 -2.86
C LYS A 290 -30.19 -0.69 -3.89
N ASN A 291 -28.95 -0.39 -3.48
CA ASN A 291 -27.80 -0.24 -4.38
C ASN A 291 -26.71 -1.29 -4.17
N HIS A 292 -26.75 -2.06 -3.09
CA HIS A 292 -25.78 -3.11 -2.77
C HIS A 292 -26.49 -4.46 -2.65
N PHE A 293 -25.79 -5.56 -2.90
CA PHE A 293 -26.24 -6.91 -2.61
C PHE A 293 -25.22 -7.61 -1.72
N TYR A 294 -25.66 -8.64 -1.00
CA TYR A 294 -24.82 -9.47 -0.13
C TYR A 294 -25.42 -10.87 0.01
N LEU A 295 -24.60 -11.83 0.45
CA LEU A 295 -25.04 -13.15 0.86
C LEU A 295 -25.71 -13.06 2.23
N LYS A 296 -27.03 -13.27 2.27
CA LYS A 296 -27.85 -13.14 3.48
C LYS A 296 -27.96 -14.45 4.25
N GLU A 297 -28.21 -15.53 3.52
CA GLU A 297 -28.53 -16.83 4.11
C GLU A 297 -27.91 -17.97 3.30
N VAL A 298 -27.47 -19.01 4.01
CA VAL A 298 -27.02 -20.28 3.45
C VAL A 298 -27.69 -21.42 4.20
N ASN A 299 -28.24 -22.36 3.44
CA ASN A 299 -28.86 -23.57 3.95
C ASN A 299 -28.24 -24.81 3.29
N VAL A 300 -27.86 -25.80 4.09
CA VAL A 300 -27.24 -27.05 3.64
C VAL A 300 -28.01 -28.23 4.20
N ALA A 301 -28.49 -29.11 3.34
CA ALA A 301 -29.08 -30.39 3.72
C ALA A 301 -28.21 -31.55 3.24
N LEU A 302 -27.78 -32.39 4.18
CA LEU A 302 -27.08 -33.65 3.91
C LEU A 302 -28.09 -34.79 3.97
N ILE A 303 -28.19 -35.54 2.87
CA ILE A 303 -29.13 -36.65 2.68
C ILE A 303 -28.37 -37.96 2.86
N ASN A 304 -28.82 -38.78 3.82
CA ASN A 304 -28.28 -40.12 4.03
C ASN A 304 -29.45 -41.12 4.07
N GLY A 305 -29.74 -41.74 2.92
CA GLY A 305 -30.91 -42.60 2.75
C GLY A 305 -32.22 -41.82 2.85
N SER A 306 -33.09 -42.19 3.79
CA SER A 306 -34.37 -41.51 4.04
C SER A 306 -34.28 -40.36 5.07
N ALA A 307 -33.15 -40.20 5.75
CA ALA A 307 -32.94 -39.14 6.73
C ALA A 307 -32.23 -37.95 6.08
N SER A 308 -32.78 -36.74 6.27
CA SER A 308 -32.16 -35.48 5.86
C SER A 308 -31.83 -34.66 7.10
N SER A 309 -30.59 -34.17 7.18
CA SER A 309 -30.14 -33.28 8.24
C SER A 309 -29.82 -31.91 7.65
N THR A 310 -30.48 -30.88 8.17
CA THR A 310 -30.38 -29.51 7.65
C THR A 310 -29.61 -28.62 8.63
N ARG A 311 -28.76 -27.74 8.10
CA ARG A 311 -28.02 -26.70 8.82
C ARG A 311 -28.19 -25.39 8.07
N GLN A 312 -28.44 -24.30 8.80
CA GLN A 312 -28.68 -22.99 8.19
C GLN A 312 -28.02 -21.87 8.98
N ASN A 313 -27.56 -20.84 8.27
CA ASN A 313 -27.17 -19.57 8.84
C ASN A 313 -27.85 -18.44 8.07
N GLN A 314 -28.66 -17.64 8.76
CA GLN A 314 -29.49 -16.57 8.18
C GLN A 314 -28.94 -15.16 8.43
N ASN A 315 -27.79 -15.05 9.10
CA ASN A 315 -27.20 -13.77 9.50
C ASN A 315 -25.80 -13.60 8.90
N LEU A 316 -25.69 -13.79 7.59
CA LEU A 316 -24.45 -13.60 6.84
C LEU A 316 -24.37 -12.18 6.25
N SER A 317 -23.15 -11.68 6.13
CA SER A 317 -22.85 -10.43 5.41
C SER A 317 -21.66 -10.58 4.46
N ALA A 318 -21.51 -11.76 3.86
CA ALA A 318 -20.44 -12.04 2.90
C ALA A 318 -20.80 -11.57 1.48
N TRP A 319 -19.79 -11.53 0.59
CA TRP A 319 -19.96 -11.27 -0.84
C TRP A 319 -20.65 -9.94 -1.20
N GLU A 320 -20.38 -8.88 -0.43
CA GLU A 320 -21.02 -7.58 -0.64
C GLU A 320 -20.47 -6.83 -1.88
N ALA A 321 -21.35 -6.41 -2.79
CA ALA A 321 -21.00 -5.57 -3.94
C ALA A 321 -22.19 -4.72 -4.43
N SER A 322 -21.94 -3.72 -5.29
CA SER A 322 -22.98 -2.85 -5.83
C SER A 322 -23.78 -3.54 -6.95
N VAL A 323 -25.09 -3.28 -7.02
CA VAL A 323 -25.96 -3.80 -8.09
C VAL A 323 -25.46 -3.35 -9.47
N GLY A 324 -25.39 -4.28 -10.44
CA GLY A 324 -24.81 -4.03 -11.75
C GLY A 324 -23.27 -4.16 -11.81
N SER A 325 -22.64 -4.64 -10.73
CA SER A 325 -21.24 -5.07 -10.68
C SER A 325 -21.14 -6.51 -10.14
N SER A 326 -20.04 -7.21 -10.42
CA SER A 326 -19.79 -8.55 -9.83
C SER A 326 -18.84 -8.48 -8.64
N TYR A 327 -19.17 -9.17 -7.55
CA TYR A 327 -18.22 -9.54 -6.51
C TYR A 327 -17.26 -10.61 -7.05
N MET A 328 -15.98 -10.55 -6.67
CA MET A 328 -14.95 -11.51 -7.10
C MET A 328 -13.87 -11.68 -6.03
N CYS A 329 -13.62 -12.90 -5.57
CA CYS A 329 -12.56 -13.24 -4.63
C CYS A 329 -11.90 -14.58 -5.00
N HIS A 330 -10.60 -14.56 -5.29
CA HIS A 330 -9.81 -15.74 -5.66
C HIS A 330 -9.28 -16.54 -4.45
N LYS A 331 -9.22 -15.92 -3.27
CA LYS A 331 -8.77 -16.60 -2.05
C LYS A 331 -9.88 -17.49 -1.47
N GLU A 332 -9.49 -18.53 -0.75
CA GLU A 332 -10.41 -19.36 0.03
C GLU A 332 -11.21 -18.50 1.03
N GLN A 333 -12.52 -18.74 1.08
CA GLN A 333 -13.43 -18.12 2.04
C GLN A 333 -14.21 -19.18 2.79
N GLN A 334 -14.17 -19.10 4.11
CA GLN A 334 -14.90 -20.00 4.99
C GLN A 334 -16.22 -19.36 5.41
N ILE A 335 -17.33 -20.02 5.09
CA ILE A 335 -18.68 -19.62 5.47
C ILE A 335 -19.13 -20.58 6.57
N LYS A 336 -19.20 -20.09 7.80
CA LYS A 336 -19.71 -20.87 8.93
C LYS A 336 -21.22 -21.02 8.82
N VAL A 337 -21.71 -22.24 8.59
CA VAL A 337 -23.15 -22.53 8.50
C VAL A 337 -23.70 -22.95 9.87
N SER A 338 -22.95 -23.78 10.60
CA SER A 338 -23.27 -24.19 11.97
C SER A 338 -21.98 -24.49 12.75
N GLU A 339 -22.09 -24.93 14.02
CA GLU A 339 -20.91 -25.34 14.81
C GLU A 339 -20.24 -26.60 14.26
N ASP A 340 -20.97 -27.41 13.50
CA ASP A 340 -20.54 -28.70 12.95
C ASP A 340 -20.40 -28.71 11.41
N LEU A 341 -20.62 -27.58 10.73
CA LEU A 341 -20.56 -27.47 9.26
C LEU A 341 -20.03 -26.11 8.79
N VAL A 342 -19.00 -26.16 7.95
CA VAL A 342 -18.38 -25.00 7.28
C VAL A 342 -18.31 -25.25 5.78
N ILE A 343 -18.61 -24.22 4.98
CA ILE A 343 -18.39 -24.25 3.53
C ILE A 343 -17.12 -23.47 3.20
N ASN A 344 -16.15 -24.13 2.60
CA ASN A 344 -14.98 -23.48 2.02
C ASN A 344 -15.29 -23.19 0.55
N SER A 345 -15.22 -21.92 0.16
CA SER A 345 -15.49 -21.45 -1.19
C SER A 345 -14.23 -20.88 -1.84
N PHE A 346 -14.03 -21.21 -3.12
CA PHE A 346 -12.83 -20.91 -3.89
C PHE A 346 -13.20 -20.22 -5.20
N ASP A 347 -12.37 -19.29 -5.67
CA ASP A 347 -12.57 -18.56 -6.93
C ASP A 347 -14.00 -17.99 -7.10
N VAL A 348 -14.54 -17.41 -6.02
CA VAL A 348 -15.92 -16.93 -5.98
C VAL A 348 -16.07 -15.69 -6.86
N ARG A 349 -16.99 -15.73 -7.79
CA ARG A 349 -17.47 -14.57 -8.54
C ARG A 349 -18.99 -14.59 -8.58
N VAL A 350 -19.65 -13.59 -8.03
CA VAL A 350 -21.13 -13.56 -7.96
C VAL A 350 -21.67 -12.18 -8.33
N GLN A 351 -22.81 -12.16 -9.00
CA GLN A 351 -23.52 -10.94 -9.35
C GLN A 351 -25.02 -11.16 -9.21
N LEU A 352 -25.67 -10.29 -8.42
CA LEU A 352 -27.11 -10.23 -8.26
C LEU A 352 -27.67 -8.99 -8.98
N PHE A 353 -28.61 -9.21 -9.89
CA PHE A 353 -29.27 -8.23 -10.75
C PHE A 353 -28.33 -7.39 -11.64
N GLY A 354 -28.91 -6.76 -12.67
CA GLY A 354 -28.16 -5.91 -13.60
C GLY A 354 -27.14 -6.67 -14.46
N VAL A 355 -27.36 -7.96 -14.70
CA VAL A 355 -26.58 -8.79 -15.62
C VAL A 355 -26.87 -8.34 -17.05
N LYS A 356 -25.84 -8.07 -17.85
CA LYS A 356 -25.96 -7.70 -19.27
C LYS A 356 -25.27 -8.75 -20.12
N ASN A 357 -25.92 -9.18 -21.20
CA ASN A 357 -25.37 -10.18 -22.14
C ASN A 357 -24.91 -11.48 -21.44
N GLU A 358 -25.59 -11.91 -20.37
CA GLU A 358 -25.27 -13.14 -19.62
C GLU A 358 -23.81 -13.24 -19.13
N THR A 359 -23.13 -12.10 -19.01
CA THR A 359 -21.74 -12.03 -18.57
C THR A 359 -21.62 -11.18 -17.33
N PHE A 360 -20.64 -11.50 -16.49
CA PHE A 360 -20.33 -10.70 -15.31
C PHE A 360 -19.90 -9.29 -15.72
N ALA A 361 -20.48 -8.29 -15.06
CA ALA A 361 -20.14 -6.90 -15.26
C ALA A 361 -18.71 -6.62 -14.74
N THR A 362 -17.82 -6.21 -15.64
CA THR A 362 -16.45 -5.80 -15.31
C THR A 362 -16.50 -4.53 -14.45
N GLY A 363 -16.29 -4.67 -13.14
CA GLY A 363 -16.49 -3.63 -12.14
C GLY A 363 -15.62 -2.37 -12.26
N SER A 364 -15.70 -1.51 -11.23
CA SER A 364 -15.04 -0.21 -10.96
C SER A 364 -13.63 0.06 -11.55
N PHE A 365 -12.87 -0.99 -11.90
CA PHE A 365 -11.56 -0.94 -12.55
C PHE A 365 -11.54 -0.07 -13.82
N ASN A 366 -12.53 -0.19 -14.71
CA ASN A 366 -12.55 0.57 -15.97
C ASN A 366 -12.67 2.09 -15.76
N LYS A 367 -13.41 2.52 -14.73
CA LYS A 367 -13.54 3.95 -14.37
C LYS A 367 -12.21 4.49 -13.82
N ARG A 368 -11.56 3.73 -12.93
CA ARG A 368 -10.29 4.14 -12.31
C ARG A 368 -9.11 4.11 -13.28
N ARG A 369 -9.08 3.12 -14.19
CA ARG A 369 -8.14 3.06 -15.32
C ARG A 369 -8.30 4.27 -16.24
N ARG A 370 -9.53 4.64 -16.60
CA ARG A 370 -9.79 5.82 -17.45
C ARG A 370 -9.32 7.12 -16.79
N ASN A 371 -9.57 7.29 -15.49
CA ASN A 371 -9.08 8.45 -14.74
C ASN A 371 -7.55 8.50 -14.67
N SER A 372 -6.89 7.36 -14.42
CA SER A 372 -5.43 7.26 -14.39
C SER A 372 -4.80 7.62 -15.73
N ILE A 373 -5.35 7.09 -16.84
CA ILE A 373 -4.88 7.40 -18.19
C ILE A 373 -5.10 8.87 -18.51
N PHE A 374 -6.28 9.42 -18.18
CA PHE A 374 -6.59 10.84 -18.43
C PHE A 374 -5.57 11.77 -17.77
N VAL A 375 -5.32 11.58 -16.47
CA VAL A 375 -4.36 12.40 -15.70
C VAL A 375 -2.93 12.28 -16.26
N THR A 376 -2.51 11.06 -16.62
CA THR A 376 -1.17 10.82 -17.19
C THR A 376 -1.00 11.45 -18.58
N VAL A 377 -2.04 11.43 -19.42
CA VAL A 377 -2.04 12.09 -20.73
C VAL A 377 -1.99 13.61 -20.58
N THR A 378 -2.73 14.18 -19.62
CA THR A 378 -2.64 15.62 -19.33
C THR A 378 -1.22 16.02 -18.91
N LEU A 379 -0.56 15.22 -18.07
CA LEU A 379 0.84 15.46 -17.69
C LEU A 379 1.78 15.40 -18.91
N LEU A 380 1.60 14.44 -19.81
CA LEU A 380 2.40 14.30 -21.03
C LEU A 380 2.30 15.56 -21.92
N ILE A 381 1.09 16.09 -22.11
CA ILE A 381 0.86 17.30 -22.92
C ILE A 381 1.57 18.51 -22.30
N VAL A 382 1.42 18.71 -20.98
CA VAL A 382 2.11 19.81 -20.26
C VAL A 382 3.63 19.65 -20.34
N SER A 383 4.13 18.41 -20.22
CA SER A 383 5.56 18.11 -20.33
C SER A 383 6.13 18.46 -21.71
N SER A 384 5.38 18.20 -22.78
CA SER A 384 5.77 18.57 -24.15
C SER A 384 5.81 20.09 -24.34
N LEU A 385 4.86 20.83 -23.73
CA LEU A 385 4.85 22.29 -23.74
C LEU A 385 6.05 22.86 -22.98
N ILE A 386 6.38 22.33 -21.80
CA ILE A 386 7.58 22.71 -21.02
C ILE A 386 8.84 22.50 -21.85
N PHE A 387 8.98 21.33 -22.49
CA PHE A 387 10.15 21.00 -23.32
C PHE A 387 10.30 21.96 -24.51
N THR A 388 9.23 22.17 -25.28
CA THR A 388 9.26 23.03 -26.48
C THR A 388 9.52 24.50 -26.15
N LEU A 389 8.87 25.04 -25.12
CA LEU A 389 9.08 26.43 -24.71
C LEU A 389 10.42 26.64 -23.99
N GLY A 390 10.86 25.66 -23.20
CA GLY A 390 12.19 25.67 -22.59
C GLY A 390 13.30 25.66 -23.65
N LEU A 391 13.19 24.80 -24.66
CA LEU A 391 14.13 24.77 -25.78
C LEU A 391 14.09 26.07 -26.60
N ALA A 392 12.89 26.59 -26.87
CA ALA A 392 12.74 27.88 -27.55
C ALA A 392 13.38 29.04 -26.77
N ALA A 393 13.32 29.03 -25.43
CA ALA A 393 14.01 30.02 -24.61
C ALA A 393 15.54 29.89 -24.69
N THR A 394 16.08 28.65 -24.64
CA THR A 394 17.54 28.42 -24.73
C THR A 394 18.16 28.81 -26.07
N THR A 395 17.39 28.75 -27.16
CA THR A 395 17.88 29.03 -28.52
C THR A 395 17.81 30.52 -28.90
N ARG A 396 17.27 31.38 -28.03
CA ARG A 396 17.07 32.81 -28.32
C ARG A 396 18.22 33.71 -27.89
N THR A 397 19.05 33.27 -26.96
CA THR A 397 20.21 34.04 -26.48
C THR A 397 21.31 33.09 -26.00
N GLU A 398 22.56 33.35 -26.37
CA GLU A 398 23.71 32.53 -25.93
C GLU A 398 24.12 32.82 -24.47
N ASN A 399 23.82 34.03 -23.98
CA ASN A 399 24.30 34.51 -22.68
C ASN A 399 23.40 34.11 -21.48
N VAL A 400 22.18 33.64 -21.75
CA VAL A 400 21.20 33.27 -20.70
C VAL A 400 20.94 31.78 -20.77
N THR A 401 21.49 31.03 -19.81
CA THR A 401 21.25 29.60 -19.69
C THR A 401 19.90 29.35 -19.02
N VAL A 402 18.93 28.85 -19.78
CA VAL A 402 17.59 28.52 -19.27
C VAL A 402 17.52 27.01 -18.97
N GLY A 403 17.31 26.64 -17.70
CA GLY A 403 17.23 25.24 -17.27
C GLY A 403 15.85 24.60 -17.45
N GLY A 404 14.83 25.38 -17.84
CA GLY A 404 13.44 24.98 -17.81
C GLY A 404 13.00 23.82 -18.72
N TYR A 405 13.87 23.30 -19.61
CA TYR A 405 13.52 22.16 -20.49
C TYR A 405 13.73 20.78 -19.84
N TYR A 406 14.63 20.66 -18.85
CA TYR A 406 14.93 19.38 -18.18
C TYR A 406 13.70 18.73 -17.51
N PRO A 407 12.85 19.47 -16.78
CA PRO A 407 11.63 18.89 -16.20
C PRO A 407 10.70 18.30 -17.27
N GLY A 408 10.61 18.95 -18.43
CA GLY A 408 9.78 18.48 -19.56
C GLY A 408 10.26 17.17 -20.17
N VAL A 409 11.55 16.85 -20.12
CA VAL A 409 12.08 15.55 -20.57
C VAL A 409 11.77 14.46 -19.54
N ILE A 410 12.04 14.74 -18.26
CA ILE A 410 11.90 13.77 -17.16
C ILE A 410 10.42 13.41 -16.92
N LEU A 411 9.55 14.42 -16.81
CA LEU A 411 8.10 14.21 -16.67
C LEU A 411 7.51 13.51 -17.90
N GLY A 412 8.03 13.79 -19.09
CA GLY A 412 7.57 13.19 -20.35
C GLY A 412 7.87 11.70 -20.38
N PHE A 413 9.12 11.32 -20.06
CA PHE A 413 9.52 9.92 -19.96
C PHE A 413 8.72 9.18 -18.89
N GLY A 414 8.56 9.77 -17.70
CA GLY A 414 7.73 9.22 -16.63
C GLY A 414 6.26 9.02 -17.05
N SER A 415 5.69 9.96 -17.81
CA SER A 415 4.32 9.88 -18.31
C SER A 415 4.15 8.77 -19.36
N ILE A 416 5.10 8.59 -20.27
CA ILE A 416 5.09 7.51 -21.27
C ILE A 416 5.11 6.15 -20.55
N LEU A 417 6.00 5.97 -19.57
CA LEU A 417 6.05 4.76 -18.76
C LEU A 417 4.74 4.55 -17.99
N GLY A 418 4.09 5.62 -17.52
CA GLY A 418 2.81 5.56 -16.83
C GLY A 418 1.67 5.10 -17.73
N ILE A 419 1.63 5.56 -18.99
CA ILE A 419 0.63 5.16 -19.99
C ILE A 419 0.81 3.69 -20.37
N ILE A 420 2.05 3.26 -20.64
CA ILE A 420 2.33 1.88 -21.01
C ILE A 420 2.05 0.97 -19.81
N GLY A 421 2.53 1.33 -18.60
CA GLY A 421 2.25 0.61 -17.36
C GLY A 421 0.76 0.54 -17.01
N SER A 422 -0.03 1.51 -17.46
CA SER A 422 -1.50 1.50 -17.28
C SER A 422 -2.25 0.60 -18.28
N ASN A 423 -1.59 0.16 -19.36
CA ASN A 423 -2.15 -0.71 -20.40
C ASN A 423 -1.60 -2.14 -20.37
N LEU A 424 -0.45 -2.36 -19.74
CA LEU A 424 0.10 -3.70 -19.54
C LEU A 424 -0.66 -4.47 -18.46
N ILE A 425 -0.89 -5.75 -18.73
CA ILE A 425 -1.50 -6.71 -17.80
C ILE A 425 -0.41 -7.52 -17.08
N GLU A 426 0.67 -7.86 -17.79
CA GLU A 426 1.88 -8.50 -17.25
C GLU A 426 2.96 -7.43 -16.93
N ASN A 427 3.68 -7.59 -15.82
CA ASN A 427 4.72 -6.66 -15.33
C ASN A 427 4.28 -5.21 -15.05
N LYS A 428 2.96 -4.96 -14.96
CA LYS A 428 2.35 -3.67 -14.62
C LYS A 428 3.04 -2.96 -13.44
N ARG A 429 3.30 -3.71 -12.35
CA ARG A 429 3.81 -3.13 -11.09
C ARG A 429 5.18 -2.49 -11.28
N GLN A 430 6.10 -3.18 -11.96
CA GLN A 430 7.48 -2.69 -12.16
C GLN A 430 7.49 -1.43 -13.03
N MET A 431 6.71 -1.41 -14.11
CA MET A 431 6.63 -0.26 -15.01
C MET A 431 5.99 0.96 -14.33
N LEU A 432 4.97 0.76 -13.50
CA LEU A 432 4.36 1.85 -12.73
C LEU A 432 5.28 2.37 -11.61
N VAL A 433 6.07 1.50 -10.95
CA VAL A 433 7.11 1.96 -10.00
C VAL A 433 8.10 2.86 -10.72
N ALA A 434 8.62 2.41 -11.87
CA ALA A 434 9.56 3.19 -12.66
C ALA A 434 8.97 4.55 -13.05
N SER A 435 7.73 4.57 -13.57
CA SER A 435 7.01 5.81 -13.90
C SER A 435 6.91 6.77 -12.70
N ILE A 436 6.51 6.27 -11.53
CA ILE A 436 6.38 7.10 -10.32
C ILE A 436 7.74 7.71 -9.92
N VAL A 437 8.82 6.93 -9.99
CA VAL A 437 10.17 7.42 -9.69
C VAL A 437 10.60 8.53 -10.65
N PHE A 438 10.41 8.36 -11.96
CA PHE A 438 10.72 9.39 -12.95
C PHE A 438 9.85 10.65 -12.78
N ILE A 439 8.55 10.49 -12.55
CA ILE A 439 7.66 11.63 -12.28
C ILE A 439 8.11 12.39 -11.03
N SER A 440 8.57 11.68 -10.00
CA SER A 440 9.04 12.30 -8.74
C SER A 440 10.30 13.14 -8.96
N PHE A 441 11.28 12.62 -9.71
CA PHE A 441 12.44 13.42 -10.13
C PHE A 441 12.05 14.62 -10.99
N GLY A 442 11.07 14.44 -11.88
CA GLY A 442 10.54 15.52 -12.72
C GLY A 442 9.85 16.62 -11.91
N VAL A 443 9.12 16.27 -10.85
CA VAL A 443 8.48 17.24 -9.93
C VAL A 443 9.53 18.06 -9.18
N ILE A 444 10.59 17.42 -8.70
CA ILE A 444 11.70 18.10 -8.02
C ILE A 444 12.41 19.06 -8.99
N ALA A 445 12.70 18.58 -10.22
CA ALA A 445 13.30 19.42 -11.25
C ALA A 445 12.39 20.61 -11.60
N ALA A 446 11.08 20.40 -11.76
CA ALA A 446 10.12 21.46 -12.06
C ALA A 446 10.07 22.52 -10.96
N PHE A 447 10.12 22.10 -9.69
CA PHE A 447 10.18 23.01 -8.54
C PHE A 447 11.46 23.87 -8.57
N CYS A 448 12.62 23.24 -8.74
CA CYS A 448 13.90 23.95 -8.82
C CYS A 448 13.94 24.92 -10.01
N CYS A 449 13.50 24.48 -11.19
CA CYS A 449 13.45 25.32 -12.39
C CYS A 449 12.46 26.48 -12.25
N ALA A 450 11.29 26.28 -11.64
CA ALA A 450 10.34 27.36 -11.38
C ALA A 450 10.95 28.47 -10.50
N ILE A 451 11.73 28.09 -9.48
CA ILE A 451 12.41 29.07 -8.62
C ILE A 451 13.55 29.76 -9.37
N VAL A 452 14.44 29.01 -10.01
CA VAL A 452 15.62 29.57 -10.69
C VAL A 452 15.19 30.49 -11.84
N ASP A 453 14.33 30.00 -12.74
CA ASP A 453 13.86 30.78 -13.89
C ASP A 453 12.97 31.96 -13.45
N GLY A 454 12.17 31.78 -12.39
CA GLY A 454 11.32 32.84 -11.83
C GLY A 454 12.11 33.96 -11.16
N VAL A 455 13.10 33.63 -10.32
CA VAL A 455 14.00 34.62 -9.70
C VAL A 455 14.83 35.31 -10.77
N PHE A 456 15.32 34.55 -11.76
CA PHE A 456 16.08 35.11 -12.88
C PHE A 456 15.25 36.14 -13.66
N ALA A 457 14.03 35.78 -14.07
CA ALA A 457 13.14 36.69 -14.79
C ALA A 457 12.75 37.93 -13.96
N ALA A 458 12.57 37.79 -12.63
CA ALA A 458 12.12 38.88 -11.77
C ALA A 458 13.24 39.83 -11.30
N ARG A 459 14.46 39.34 -11.10
CA ARG A 459 15.57 40.12 -10.51
C ARG A 459 16.63 40.54 -11.52
N HIS A 460 16.80 39.77 -12.59
CA HIS A 460 17.94 39.93 -13.50
C HIS A 460 17.55 40.53 -14.87
N LEU A 461 16.26 40.52 -15.24
CA LEU A 461 15.73 41.21 -16.44
C LEU A 461 14.82 42.39 -16.07
N ASP A 462 15.22 43.64 -16.36
CA ASP A 462 14.35 44.83 -16.28
C ASP A 462 13.92 45.27 -17.69
N LEU A 463 12.63 45.17 -18.00
CA LEU A 463 12.08 45.52 -19.32
C LEU A 463 11.68 47.00 -19.44
N ARG A 464 11.67 47.78 -18.36
CA ARG A 464 11.27 49.19 -18.41
C ARG A 464 12.05 50.00 -19.46
N PRO A 465 13.39 49.92 -19.57
CA PRO A 465 14.13 50.63 -20.60
C PRO A 465 13.92 50.06 -22.02
N LEU A 466 13.60 48.77 -22.16
CA LEU A 466 13.26 48.17 -23.46
C LEU A 466 11.91 48.70 -23.98
N TYR A 467 10.87 48.70 -23.14
CA TYR A 467 9.55 49.23 -23.51
C TYR A 467 9.56 50.74 -23.75
N ALA A 468 10.46 51.48 -23.08
CA ALA A 468 10.65 52.90 -23.31
C ALA A 468 11.48 53.22 -24.57
N GLY A 469 11.90 52.21 -25.35
CA GLY A 469 12.68 52.39 -26.57
C GLY A 469 14.09 52.94 -26.33
N LYS A 470 14.63 52.79 -25.12
CA LYS A 470 15.94 53.34 -24.72
C LYS A 470 17.12 52.41 -25.00
N CYS A 471 16.85 51.17 -25.39
CA CYS A 471 17.87 50.18 -25.74
C CYS A 471 18.10 50.15 -27.25
N ARG A 472 19.33 49.82 -27.66
CA ARG A 472 19.73 49.83 -29.07
C ARG A 472 20.25 48.46 -29.49
N TYR A 473 19.94 48.10 -30.74
CA TYR A 473 20.44 46.90 -31.39
C TYR A 473 21.66 47.24 -32.26
N PHE A 474 22.72 46.46 -32.14
CA PHE A 474 23.93 46.59 -32.96
C PHE A 474 24.18 45.33 -33.77
N SER A 475 24.40 45.50 -35.07
CA SER A 475 24.78 44.43 -36.00
C SER A 475 25.78 44.99 -37.01
N THR A 476 26.86 44.24 -37.26
CA THR A 476 27.87 44.56 -38.28
C THR A 476 28.09 43.37 -39.20
N THR A 477 28.27 43.65 -40.49
CA THR A 477 28.53 42.66 -41.55
C THR A 477 30.02 42.39 -41.79
N HIS A 478 30.92 43.16 -41.18
CA HIS A 478 32.37 43.03 -41.32
C HIS A 478 33.00 42.29 -40.14
N ASN A 479 34.05 41.49 -40.42
CA ASN A 479 34.77 40.56 -39.53
C ASN A 479 35.44 41.16 -38.27
N ASP A 480 35.15 42.41 -37.88
CA ASP A 480 35.69 42.97 -36.65
C ASP A 480 34.69 42.78 -35.50
N HIS A 481 35.07 41.95 -34.53
CA HIS A 481 34.12 41.25 -33.65
C HIS A 481 33.54 42.10 -32.52
N THR A 482 34.08 43.29 -32.26
CA THR A 482 33.64 44.14 -31.15
C THR A 482 33.74 45.62 -31.48
N THR A 483 32.72 46.40 -31.13
CA THR A 483 32.75 47.88 -31.21
C THR A 483 32.59 48.48 -29.83
N GLU A 484 33.11 49.70 -29.66
CA GLU A 484 33.05 50.40 -28.38
C GLU A 484 32.05 51.56 -28.49
N VAL A 485 30.98 51.50 -27.67
CA VAL A 485 29.90 52.48 -27.64
C VAL A 485 30.04 53.36 -26.41
N THR A 486 29.90 54.67 -26.57
CA THR A 486 29.91 55.60 -25.44
C THR A 486 28.51 55.72 -24.82
N CYS A 487 28.35 55.28 -23.57
CA CYS A 487 27.16 55.48 -22.77
C CYS A 487 27.26 56.80 -21.97
N GLN A 488 26.28 57.68 -22.13
CA GLN A 488 26.16 58.92 -21.34
C GLN A 488 25.12 58.74 -20.24
N GLN A 489 25.51 58.95 -18.98
CA GLN A 489 24.61 58.92 -17.83
C GLN A 489 24.37 60.34 -17.28
N PRO A 490 23.15 60.67 -16.79
CA PRO A 490 22.79 62.03 -16.37
C PRO A 490 23.64 62.64 -15.24
N MET A 491 24.42 61.83 -14.51
CA MET A 491 25.19 62.25 -13.33
C MET A 491 26.66 61.76 -13.31
N ARG A 492 27.19 61.18 -14.39
CA ARG A 492 28.57 60.64 -14.44
C ARG A 492 29.29 60.93 -15.76
N SER A 493 30.62 60.85 -15.72
CA SER A 493 31.47 60.95 -16.92
C SER A 493 31.09 59.90 -17.96
N PRO A 494 31.17 60.22 -19.26
CA PRO A 494 30.89 59.27 -20.34
C PRO A 494 31.81 58.05 -20.22
N CYS A 495 31.26 56.87 -20.51
CA CYS A 495 31.95 55.60 -20.35
C CYS A 495 31.79 54.75 -21.60
N ALA A 496 32.81 53.95 -21.86
CA ALA A 496 32.89 53.12 -23.04
C ALA A 496 32.47 51.68 -22.74
N LEU A 497 31.46 51.18 -23.45
CA LEU A 497 30.94 49.82 -23.38
C LEU A 497 31.37 49.07 -24.65
N LYS A 498 32.12 47.98 -24.50
CA LYS A 498 32.49 47.10 -25.62
C LYS A 498 31.36 46.11 -25.88
N ILE A 499 30.84 46.09 -27.10
CA ILE A 499 29.73 45.23 -27.53
C ILE A 499 30.12 44.38 -28.74
N ARG A 500 29.56 43.16 -28.81
CA ARG A 500 29.72 42.22 -29.93
C ARG A 500 28.65 42.47 -31.01
N SER A 501 28.90 42.03 -32.26
CA SER A 501 27.84 42.00 -33.30
C SER A 501 26.62 41.18 -32.86
N ASN A 502 25.43 41.51 -33.37
CA ASN A 502 24.13 40.91 -33.03
C ASN A 502 23.78 41.00 -31.54
N THR A 503 23.99 42.18 -30.96
CA THR A 503 23.75 42.41 -29.52
C THR A 503 22.71 43.50 -29.32
N CYS A 504 21.74 43.26 -28.45
CA CYS A 504 20.89 44.32 -27.89
C CYS A 504 21.47 44.78 -26.56
N TYR A 505 21.73 46.09 -26.42
CA TYR A 505 22.31 46.66 -25.21
C TYR A 505 21.53 47.88 -24.71
N CYS A 506 21.61 48.12 -23.40
CA CYS A 506 20.92 49.21 -22.70
C CYS A 506 21.89 50.02 -21.84
N CYS A 507 22.30 51.21 -22.31
CA CYS A 507 23.19 52.10 -21.57
C CYS A 507 22.61 52.58 -20.21
N ASP A 508 21.28 52.69 -20.10
CA ASP A 508 20.60 53.06 -18.85
C ASP A 508 20.81 52.04 -17.71
N LEU A 509 21.06 50.77 -18.06
CA LEU A 509 21.29 49.67 -17.11
C LEU A 509 22.79 49.44 -16.83
N TYR A 510 23.68 50.06 -17.61
CA TYR A 510 25.13 49.88 -17.49
C TYR A 510 25.72 50.84 -16.45
N ASN A 511 26.36 50.32 -15.40
CA ASN A 511 26.91 51.14 -14.31
C ASN A 511 28.39 51.43 -14.51
N CYS A 512 28.71 52.66 -14.91
CA CYS A 512 30.08 53.06 -15.20
C CYS A 512 30.86 53.39 -13.92
N GLY A 513 31.78 52.50 -13.54
CA GLY A 513 32.71 52.72 -12.42
C GLY A 513 32.81 51.60 -11.37
N ARG A 514 32.14 50.45 -11.52
CA ARG A 514 32.39 49.27 -10.67
C ARG A 514 32.55 48.03 -11.53
N ILE A 515 33.76 47.49 -11.59
CA ILE A 515 34.00 46.10 -11.98
C ILE A 515 33.46 45.25 -10.83
N GLY A 516 32.17 44.94 -10.84
CA GLY A 516 31.55 44.13 -9.79
C GLY A 516 30.04 44.32 -9.65
N ASN A 517 29.29 43.33 -10.14
CA ASN A 517 27.94 42.92 -9.72
C ASN A 517 26.84 44.00 -9.70
N SER A 518 26.58 44.68 -10.82
CA SER A 518 25.17 44.99 -11.11
C SER A 518 24.52 43.68 -11.54
N GLY A 519 23.70 43.08 -10.67
CA GLY A 519 22.99 41.84 -10.97
C GLY A 519 21.99 41.92 -12.13
N LEU A 520 21.91 43.02 -12.88
CA LEU A 520 21.02 43.16 -14.03
C LEU A 520 21.79 42.94 -15.33
N TYR A 521 21.20 42.17 -16.25
CA TYR A 521 21.72 42.01 -17.61
C TYR A 521 21.49 43.29 -18.41
N TYR A 522 22.59 43.88 -18.91
CA TYR A 522 22.58 45.09 -19.72
C TYR A 522 22.92 44.83 -21.21
N GLU A 523 23.39 43.62 -21.54
CA GLU A 523 23.68 43.16 -22.90
C GLU A 523 23.13 41.76 -23.16
N TYR A 524 22.53 41.56 -24.34
CA TYR A 524 21.96 40.30 -24.81
C TYR A 524 22.57 39.95 -26.16
N ILE A 525 23.38 38.89 -26.19
CA ILE A 525 24.20 38.48 -27.34
C ILE A 525 23.41 37.49 -28.21
N ASP A 526 23.65 37.56 -29.52
CA ASP A 526 23.10 36.68 -30.56
C ASP A 526 21.58 36.81 -30.75
N VAL A 527 21.08 38.04 -30.66
CA VAL A 527 19.67 38.38 -30.93
C VAL A 527 19.52 38.99 -32.31
N LYS A 528 18.35 38.85 -32.95
CA LYS A 528 18.06 39.51 -34.24
C LYS A 528 17.50 40.92 -34.05
N SER A 529 16.88 41.16 -32.90
CA SER A 529 16.32 42.45 -32.50
C SER A 529 16.19 42.55 -30.99
N CYS A 530 16.08 43.77 -30.44
CA CYS A 530 15.74 43.96 -29.03
C CYS A 530 14.34 43.40 -28.66
N GLN A 531 13.47 43.17 -29.64
CA GLN A 531 12.16 42.54 -29.43
C GLN A 531 12.28 41.06 -29.04
N ASP A 532 13.34 40.37 -29.47
CA ASP A 532 13.60 38.98 -29.09
C ASP A 532 13.81 38.82 -27.58
N VAL A 533 14.36 39.85 -26.91
CA VAL A 533 14.54 39.88 -25.46
C VAL A 533 13.19 40.02 -24.73
N VAL A 534 12.27 40.81 -25.29
CA VAL A 534 10.89 40.91 -24.77
C VAL A 534 10.18 39.57 -24.91
N HIS A 535 10.34 38.90 -26.06
CA HIS A 535 9.81 37.56 -26.27
C HIS A 535 10.44 36.54 -25.32
N LEU A 536 11.75 36.60 -25.08
CA LEU A 536 12.44 35.73 -24.12
C LEU A 536 11.87 35.90 -22.70
N TYR A 537 11.62 37.14 -22.26
CA TYR A 537 10.99 37.38 -20.96
C TYR A 537 9.60 36.73 -20.84
N HIS A 538 8.76 36.87 -21.88
CA HIS A 538 7.46 36.21 -21.90
C HIS A 538 7.58 34.68 -21.92
N LEU A 539 8.56 34.13 -22.64
CA LEU A 539 8.86 32.70 -22.65
C LEU A 539 9.30 32.21 -21.26
N LEU A 540 10.17 32.92 -20.57
CA LEU A 540 10.63 32.58 -19.22
C LEU A 540 9.44 32.51 -18.24
N TRP A 541 8.59 33.53 -18.19
CA TRP A 541 7.40 33.51 -17.34
C TRP A 541 6.41 32.41 -17.72
N SER A 542 6.24 32.15 -19.02
CA SER A 542 5.38 31.05 -19.50
C SER A 542 5.92 29.69 -19.05
N VAL A 543 7.23 29.48 -19.15
CA VAL A 543 7.92 28.26 -18.70
C VAL A 543 7.84 28.13 -17.17
N THR A 544 8.00 29.20 -16.41
CA THR A 544 7.81 29.20 -14.95
C THR A 544 6.39 28.77 -14.57
N ILE A 545 5.37 29.34 -15.21
CA ILE A 545 3.96 28.98 -14.96
C ILE A 545 3.72 27.51 -15.31
N LEU A 546 4.22 27.05 -16.47
CA LEU A 546 4.07 25.66 -16.87
C LEU A 546 4.81 24.68 -15.94
N ASN A 547 5.98 25.04 -15.40
CA ASN A 547 6.68 24.24 -14.40
C ASN A 547 5.89 24.15 -13.09
N ILE A 548 5.20 25.21 -12.66
CA ILE A 548 4.28 25.17 -11.51
C ILE A 548 3.09 24.25 -11.78
N VAL A 549 2.47 24.36 -12.96
CA VAL A 549 1.37 23.46 -13.36
C VAL A 549 1.85 22.01 -13.45
N GLY A 550 3.03 21.78 -14.02
CA GLY A 550 3.68 20.47 -14.12
C GLY A 550 4.01 19.86 -12.76
N LEU A 551 4.40 20.68 -11.77
CA LEU A 551 4.60 20.25 -10.39
C LEU A 551 3.31 19.68 -9.79
N PHE A 552 2.21 20.43 -9.84
CA PHE A 552 0.94 19.98 -9.26
C PHE A 552 0.38 18.77 -9.99
N LEU A 553 0.39 18.79 -11.33
CA LEU A 553 -0.04 17.63 -12.13
C LEU A 553 0.85 16.42 -11.89
N GLY A 554 2.16 16.59 -11.73
CA GLY A 554 3.10 15.52 -11.43
C GLY A 554 2.80 14.84 -10.09
N ILE A 555 2.52 15.62 -9.04
CA ILE A 555 2.11 15.11 -7.73
C ILE A 555 0.80 14.32 -7.83
N ILE A 556 -0.22 14.90 -8.49
CA ILE A 556 -1.52 14.23 -8.67
C ILE A 556 -1.34 12.94 -9.47
N THR A 557 -0.57 12.97 -10.55
CA THR A 557 -0.31 11.78 -11.40
C THR A 557 0.43 10.70 -10.62
N ALA A 558 1.46 11.04 -9.84
CA ALA A 558 2.18 10.09 -9.00
C ALA A 558 1.27 9.46 -7.94
N ALA A 559 0.40 10.24 -7.31
CA ALA A 559 -0.58 9.74 -6.34
C ALA A 559 -1.61 8.80 -6.98
N VAL A 560 -2.14 9.17 -8.15
CA VAL A 560 -3.11 8.35 -8.90
C VAL A 560 -2.47 7.05 -9.40
N LEU A 561 -1.25 7.11 -9.96
CA LEU A 561 -0.50 5.92 -10.37
C LEU A 561 -0.11 5.07 -9.17
N GLY A 562 0.25 5.68 -8.04
CA GLY A 562 0.51 4.98 -6.77
C GLY A 562 -0.71 4.21 -6.27
N GLY A 563 -1.89 4.83 -6.31
CA GLY A 563 -3.15 4.16 -5.98
C GLY A 563 -3.61 3.13 -7.01
N PHE A 564 -3.08 3.17 -8.23
CA PHE A 564 -3.37 2.20 -9.30
C PHE A 564 -2.34 1.07 -9.39
N LYS A 565 -1.12 1.26 -8.86
CA LYS A 565 0.01 0.34 -8.95
C LYS A 565 -0.31 -1.05 -8.40
N ASP A 566 -1.08 -1.12 -7.32
CA ASP A 566 -1.46 -2.39 -6.67
C ASP A 566 -2.85 -2.90 -7.11
N MET A 567 -3.51 -2.23 -8.08
CA MET A 567 -4.81 -2.68 -8.59
C MET A 567 -4.64 -3.65 -9.76
N ASN A 568 -4.80 -4.95 -9.57
CA ASN A 568 -4.76 -5.88 -10.71
C ASN A 568 -6.08 -5.82 -11.50
N PRO A 569 -6.11 -6.00 -12.84
CA PRO A 569 -7.36 -6.21 -13.59
C PRO A 569 -8.20 -7.38 -13.04
N ALA A 570 -7.54 -8.29 -12.31
CA ALA A 570 -8.09 -9.44 -11.62
C ALA A 570 -8.41 -9.22 -10.12
N LEU A 571 -8.36 -7.99 -9.59
CA LEU A 571 -8.79 -7.71 -8.21
C LEU A 571 -9.30 -6.26 -8.09
N PRO A 572 -10.62 -6.05 -7.93
CA PRO A 572 -11.08 -4.93 -7.13
C PRO A 572 -10.72 -5.23 -5.68
N THR A 573 -9.88 -4.40 -5.09
CA THR A 573 -9.67 -4.32 -3.64
C THR A 573 -10.96 -3.87 -2.96
N ILE A 574 -11.88 -4.82 -2.78
CA ILE A 574 -12.71 -4.89 -1.58
C ILE A 574 -12.06 -6.01 -0.78
N SER A 575 -11.44 -5.65 0.34
CA SER A 575 -10.94 -6.61 1.32
C SER A 575 -12.01 -7.67 1.57
N CYS A 576 -11.76 -8.91 1.15
CA CYS A 576 -12.54 -10.06 1.57
C CYS A 576 -12.29 -10.21 3.08
N ILE A 577 -13.11 -9.57 3.92
CA ILE A 577 -13.02 -9.71 5.37
C ILE A 577 -13.54 -11.10 5.70
N ALA A 578 -12.66 -12.00 6.14
CA ALA A 578 -13.06 -13.23 6.80
C ALA A 578 -13.68 -12.85 8.16
N GLU A 579 -14.94 -13.22 8.37
CA GLU A 579 -15.65 -12.96 9.61
C GLU A 579 -15.04 -13.84 10.72
N THR A 580 -14.27 -13.23 11.62
CA THR A 580 -13.78 -13.91 12.82
C THR A 580 -14.96 -14.20 13.75
N PRO A 581 -15.09 -15.42 14.29
CA PRO A 581 -16.13 -15.71 15.29
C PRO A 581 -15.96 -14.76 16.48
N ARG A 582 -17.01 -14.03 16.85
CA ARG A 582 -17.04 -13.27 18.10
C ARG A 582 -16.72 -14.24 19.26
N PRO A 583 -15.87 -13.85 20.23
CA PRO A 583 -15.60 -14.70 21.37
C PRO A 583 -16.90 -14.87 22.18
N THR A 584 -17.33 -16.12 22.31
CA THR A 584 -18.36 -16.54 23.24
C THR A 584 -17.90 -16.20 24.66
N VAL A 585 -18.72 -15.44 25.39
CA VAL A 585 -18.49 -15.15 26.81
C VAL A 585 -18.52 -16.46 27.57
N GLN A 586 -17.34 -16.94 27.96
CA GLN A 586 -17.18 -18.13 28.78
C GLN A 586 -17.44 -17.74 30.25
N TYR A 587 -18.58 -18.18 30.79
CA TYR A 587 -18.79 -18.13 32.24
C TYR A 587 -17.77 -19.07 32.90
N ASN A 588 -16.84 -18.51 33.67
CA ASN A 588 -15.90 -19.28 34.47
C ASN A 588 -16.65 -20.08 35.55
N THR A 589 -16.64 -21.40 35.42
CA THR A 589 -16.90 -22.32 36.52
C THR A 589 -15.70 -22.34 37.46
N ARG A 590 -15.97 -22.13 38.74
CA ARG A 590 -15.01 -22.07 39.84
C ARG A 590 -14.28 -23.42 40.03
N PRO A 591 -12.96 -23.45 40.32
CA PRO A 591 -12.25 -24.71 40.61
C PRO A 591 -12.56 -25.26 42.02
N PRO A 592 -12.47 -26.59 42.24
CA PRO A 592 -12.70 -27.23 43.53
C PRO A 592 -11.45 -27.14 44.43
N VAL A 593 -11.67 -26.89 45.73
CA VAL A 593 -10.64 -26.80 46.78
C VAL A 593 -10.48 -28.18 47.45
N PRO A 594 -9.25 -28.65 47.76
CA PRO A 594 -9.04 -29.89 48.49
C PRO A 594 -9.26 -29.73 50.00
N SER A 595 -9.77 -30.80 50.61
CA SER A 595 -10.19 -30.96 52.00
C SER A 595 -9.05 -31.02 53.02
N TYR A 596 -9.20 -30.34 54.17
CA TYR A 596 -8.59 -30.72 55.45
C TYR A 596 -9.53 -30.41 56.63
N ASN A 597 -9.70 -31.40 57.50
CA ASN A 597 -10.31 -31.33 58.85
C ASN A 597 -9.44 -30.42 59.77
N THR A 598 -9.87 -29.79 60.87
CA THR A 598 -10.75 -30.23 61.97
C THR A 598 -10.94 -29.08 63.00
N TYR A 599 -11.99 -29.17 63.84
CA TYR A 599 -12.19 -28.57 65.19
C TYR A 599 -12.37 -27.04 65.37
N TYR A 600 -13.61 -26.57 65.56
CA TYR A 600 -14.19 -26.09 66.84
C TYR A 600 -15.56 -25.40 66.65
N HIS A 601 -16.40 -25.50 67.69
CA HIS A 601 -17.79 -25.05 67.84
C HIS A 601 -18.04 -23.53 67.65
N SER A 602 -19.16 -23.15 67.01
CA SER A 602 -20.32 -22.41 67.59
C SER A 602 -21.30 -21.88 66.52
N THR A 603 -22.59 -22.15 66.71
CA THR A 603 -23.77 -21.71 65.92
C THR A 603 -24.28 -20.29 66.33
N PRO A 604 -25.37 -19.73 65.77
CA PRO A 604 -25.67 -19.40 64.38
C PRO A 604 -26.21 -17.95 64.22
N HIS A 605 -26.10 -17.31 63.04
CA HIS A 605 -27.04 -16.25 62.67
C HIS A 605 -27.52 -16.42 61.22
N LEU A 606 -28.84 -16.55 61.10
CA LEU A 606 -29.64 -16.67 59.87
C LEU A 606 -30.01 -15.27 59.31
N PRO A 607 -30.42 -15.19 58.02
CA PRO A 607 -30.52 -13.98 57.20
C PRO A 607 -31.96 -13.44 57.07
N PRO A 608 -32.18 -12.43 56.20
CA PRO A 608 -33.36 -12.43 55.33
C PRO A 608 -32.93 -12.32 53.84
N TYR A 609 -33.16 -13.34 52.98
CA TYR A 609 -34.35 -13.56 52.13
C TYR A 609 -34.88 -12.27 51.45
N THR A 610 -34.56 -11.96 50.18
CA THR A 610 -35.07 -12.44 48.85
C THR A 610 -36.55 -12.17 48.54
N ALA A 611 -36.83 -11.65 47.32
CA ALA A 611 -37.82 -12.15 46.33
C ALA A 611 -37.96 -11.14 45.15
N TYR A 612 -37.60 -11.49 43.90
CA TYR A 612 -38.47 -11.92 42.77
C TYR A 612 -39.27 -10.76 42.10
N ASP A 613 -39.49 -10.64 40.78
CA ASP A 613 -39.06 -11.30 39.54
C ASP A 613 -39.66 -10.52 38.32
N LEU A 614 -39.21 -10.86 37.10
CA LEU A 614 -39.93 -10.87 35.80
C LEU A 614 -40.17 -9.59 34.92
N GLN A 615 -39.53 -9.66 33.73
CA GLN A 615 -40.07 -9.62 32.34
C GLN A 615 -40.37 -8.30 31.55
N HIS A 616 -39.55 -8.14 30.49
CA HIS A 616 -39.85 -7.97 29.04
C HIS A 616 -40.63 -6.77 28.41
N SER A 617 -39.93 -6.16 27.44
CA SER A 617 -40.27 -5.65 26.08
C SER A 617 -41.69 -5.23 25.64
N SER A 618 -41.80 -4.05 24.97
CA SER A 618 -42.30 -3.83 23.57
C SER A 618 -42.67 -2.33 23.30
N VAL A 619 -42.17 -1.69 22.22
CA VAL A 619 -42.82 -1.30 20.93
C VAL A 619 -43.77 -0.07 20.97
N PHE A 620 -43.38 1.00 20.22
CA PHE A 620 -44.03 2.18 19.54
C PHE A 620 -45.57 2.51 19.65
N PRO A 621 -46.13 3.57 19.01
CA PRO A 621 -45.90 5.04 18.96
C PRO A 621 -47.24 5.87 19.09
N ALA A 622 -47.23 7.22 19.06
CA ALA A 622 -48.41 8.10 18.75
C ALA A 622 -47.94 9.58 18.56
N SER A 623 -48.03 10.22 17.38
CA SER A 623 -49.16 10.91 16.69
C SER A 623 -49.66 12.24 17.31
N THR A 624 -49.39 13.31 16.53
CA THR A 624 -49.96 14.68 16.34
C THR A 624 -51.28 15.12 17.01
N PRO A 625 -51.54 16.45 17.12
CA PRO A 625 -52.30 17.17 16.08
C PRO A 625 -51.83 18.59 15.71
N SER A 626 -51.85 18.81 14.38
CA SER A 626 -52.31 19.95 13.56
C SER A 626 -52.48 21.38 14.11
N GLY A 627 -52.02 22.36 13.29
CA GLY A 627 -52.61 23.69 13.14
C GLY A 627 -51.79 24.65 12.23
N LEU A 628 -52.31 24.90 11.02
CA LEU A 628 -52.27 26.10 10.13
C LEU A 628 -51.43 27.33 10.56
N SER A 629 -50.82 28.21 9.73
CA SER A 629 -50.76 28.47 8.27
C SER A 629 -49.76 29.63 8.02
N ASP A 630 -49.30 29.76 6.76
CA ASP A 630 -48.90 30.96 5.99
C ASP A 630 -47.62 31.79 6.29
N ASP A 631 -46.59 31.53 5.47
CA ASP A 631 -45.91 32.45 4.51
C ASP A 631 -44.96 33.60 5.00
N PRO A 632 -44.12 34.18 4.11
CA PRO A 632 -42.69 34.40 4.40
C PRO A 632 -42.27 35.89 4.35
N ASN A 633 -41.17 36.26 5.04
CA ASN A 633 -40.29 37.31 4.51
C ASN A 633 -38.96 37.50 5.26
N ALA A 634 -37.90 37.55 4.45
CA ALA A 634 -36.84 38.56 4.41
C ALA A 634 -36.03 38.98 5.66
N GLN A 635 -34.71 38.91 5.42
CA GLN A 635 -33.68 39.91 5.71
C GLN A 635 -32.84 39.84 7.00
N ALA A 636 -31.54 39.80 6.72
CA ALA A 636 -30.39 39.99 7.57
C ALA A 636 -30.39 41.36 8.29
N SER A 637 -29.88 41.41 9.53
CA SER A 637 -28.57 42.02 9.84
C SER A 637 -28.39 42.25 11.35
N SER A 638 -27.13 42.12 11.75
CA SER A 638 -26.46 42.45 13.02
C SER A 638 -26.85 43.77 13.70
N PHE A 639 -26.78 43.85 15.04
CA PHE A 639 -25.81 44.67 15.82
C PHE A 639 -26.11 44.73 17.35
N MET A 640 -25.07 44.47 18.16
CA MET A 640 -24.68 45.02 19.49
C MET A 640 -25.42 44.70 20.83
N TRP A 641 -24.74 43.88 21.68
CA TRP A 641 -24.25 44.03 23.09
C TRP A 641 -24.63 45.28 23.94
N PRO A 642 -24.57 45.31 25.31
CA PRO A 642 -23.55 44.75 26.27
C PRO A 642 -24.14 44.18 27.62
N ALA A 643 -23.46 43.73 28.70
CA ALA A 643 -22.27 44.21 29.42
C ALA A 643 -21.73 43.22 30.51
N ASN A 644 -20.48 43.50 30.96
CA ASN A 644 -19.82 43.23 32.27
C ASN A 644 -18.78 42.09 32.41
N ALA A 645 -17.61 42.48 32.95
CA ALA A 645 -16.31 41.80 33.12
C ALA A 645 -15.85 41.91 34.62
N PRO A 646 -14.58 41.65 35.07
CA PRO A 646 -13.47 40.68 34.80
C PRO A 646 -12.89 40.09 36.16
N PRO A 647 -11.61 39.61 36.38
CA PRO A 647 -10.40 39.44 35.54
C PRO A 647 -9.47 38.18 35.69
N ARG A 648 -8.63 37.99 34.65
CA ARG A 648 -7.19 37.58 34.50
C ARG A 648 -6.51 36.45 35.33
N TYR A 649 -5.78 35.57 34.60
CA TYR A 649 -4.32 35.31 34.75
C TYR A 649 -3.69 34.81 33.42
N SER A 650 -2.39 35.07 33.24
CA SER A 650 -1.56 35.12 32.01
C SER A 650 -0.65 33.88 31.76
N PRO A 651 -0.03 33.72 30.56
CA PRO A 651 1.05 32.76 30.31
C PRO A 651 2.45 33.35 30.63
N PRO A 652 3.50 32.52 30.86
CA PRO A 652 4.79 33.00 31.33
C PRO A 652 5.65 33.64 30.23
N TYR A 653 6.38 34.68 30.62
CA TYR A 653 7.32 35.49 29.82
C TYR A 653 8.76 35.09 30.15
N PHE A 654 9.62 34.91 29.15
CA PHE A 654 11.08 34.80 29.30
C PHE A 654 11.71 36.19 29.07
N PRO A 655 12.67 36.64 29.91
CA PRO A 655 13.29 37.95 29.78
C PRO A 655 14.32 38.02 28.63
N PRO A 656 14.55 39.22 28.05
CA PRO A 656 15.50 39.43 26.97
C PRO A 656 16.83 39.93 27.53
N ASP A 657 17.83 39.06 27.66
CA ASP A 657 19.26 39.42 27.67
C ASP A 657 20.10 38.15 27.86
N GLU A 658 20.32 37.40 26.79
CA GLU A 658 21.43 36.45 26.76
C GLU A 658 21.99 36.33 25.34
N LYS A 659 23.24 36.80 25.22
CA LYS A 659 24.07 36.77 24.01
C LYS A 659 24.53 35.33 23.76
N PRO A 660 24.46 34.79 22.53
CA PRO A 660 24.97 33.45 22.26
C PRO A 660 26.51 33.42 22.33
N PRO A 661 27.13 32.38 22.93
CA PRO A 661 28.57 32.18 22.85
C PRO A 661 28.99 31.66 21.46
N PRO A 662 30.26 31.87 21.07
CA PRO A 662 30.73 31.66 19.71
C PRO A 662 31.06 30.19 19.40
N TYR A 663 30.92 29.81 18.13
CA TYR A 663 31.62 28.69 17.50
C TYR A 663 33.11 28.71 17.91
N THR A 664 33.79 27.63 18.30
CA THR A 664 34.31 26.45 17.55
C THR A 664 35.42 25.84 18.45
N PRO A 665 36.07 24.68 18.17
CA PRO A 665 36.26 23.95 16.91
C PRO A 665 35.38 22.72 16.71
#